data_AF-A0A7X8IFJ7-F1
#
_entry.id   AF-A0A7X8IFJ7-F1
#
_cell.length_a   1.000
_cell.length_b   1.000
_cell.length_c   1.000
_cell.angle_alpha   90.00
_cell.angle_beta   90.00
_cell.angle_gamma   90.00
#
_symmetry.space_group_name_H-M   'P 1'
#
loop_
_entity.id
_entity.type
_entity.pdbx_description
1 polymer ?
#
loop_
_entity_poly.entity_id
_entity_poly.type
_entity_poly.pdbx_seq_one_letter_code
_entity_poly.pdbx_strand_id
1 'polypeptide(L)'
;MLLIFWGLIGISASASVNVFTDSFNRPDNDNISASPVGMSGLAAPMIYIERGDALTGNDALTRIFGNALRLADGPNASTLFLDHNFTNPEILAAGGMRVGLTIVSDNGTVADRTRWCGFGVGNSLTECQQIQFDHNGVGFRGQDYNGVQPGTSDLFISWSPRAGGSGVVNVYKNGPTAAGGEGLDIPVDGLQGNDRLEMELAISDFDAGSTIIAKILWNGEVIHTTSFQWDHTHQNYLGLCARQNNQGFTVDDLTIEAVSVISPSIFSLGATPSFVPSNQSEVPIILRWDAIGMQAGFTYAVTADKAIVFPNADESGPAENGQTAVEGIIDGTGGDVTLTVTLYDAQGDAVVWRSVTVRQIPAQNPQTPNFIVILTDDQGWGTTSIQLDPDVPASKSDFFETPRLERLAQNGLRFTQAYSAHPNCSPSRAALLTGRSPAALHFTDIVGRNSGVHYDGLPMIPATHINDLPEAEMTIPELLKRHNSAYTAAHFGKWHLRGGGPNNHGFDAGDGATGNAQGDGNPPDDPKQVFGIARRGNEWMQNQVIEGKPFYLQLSHYATHLAIEYRPETKNYFETKPAGNRHHHPGFAAMLYDLDEAIGLTIDKVFELGIQDNTYIIYTADNGTYPLEMPENINGPLRGWKATLWEGGVRVPFVVIGPGIAKGTISKEPVVGYDILPTICDLAGMDLSDLPPQVEGGSFAHILRGHLAPILRPREGLVFHWPHYQVDKFSTPDSTVLLDGYKLHYRWETAKKQLFHLDEDLAEKTDLARYEQALANQMAQGLFEHLEAIGARLATPNPAYPAECWNPNKGDYPPNDFMGRDPSIYDLNRDCVVDISDLAIWVSQWLMEESIHVPNGSGTMTLNDFAEMARDWKGCWWLPSALHCD
;
A
#
# COMPACT_ATOMS: atom_id res chain seq x y z
N MET A 1 -56.80 -32.59 24.43
CA MET A 1 -56.37 -31.19 24.58
C MET A 1 -55.20 -31.17 25.56
N LEU A 2 -53.93 -31.46 25.27
CA LEU A 2 -53.06 -31.42 24.07
C LEU A 2 -52.96 -30.04 23.42
N LEU A 3 -51.82 -29.35 23.62
CA LEU A 3 -51.04 -28.43 22.76
C LEU A 3 -50.16 -27.51 23.67
N ILE A 4 -48.84 -27.75 23.82
CA ILE A 4 -47.69 -27.26 22.99
C ILE A 4 -47.34 -25.79 23.37
N PHE A 5 -46.13 -25.32 23.74
CA PHE A 5 -44.73 -25.41 23.27
C PHE A 5 -43.85 -24.86 24.46
N TRP A 6 -42.72 -25.42 24.88
CA TRP A 6 -41.36 -25.14 24.39
C TRP A 6 -40.38 -26.15 25.01
N GLY A 7 -39.57 -26.79 24.17
CA GLY A 7 -38.37 -27.52 24.56
C GLY A 7 -37.12 -26.82 24.01
N LEU A 8 -35.97 -27.29 24.48
CA LEU A 8 -34.59 -26.99 24.04
C LEU A 8 -34.01 -25.65 24.46
N ILE A 9 -33.30 -25.64 25.60
CA ILE A 9 -31.96 -25.04 25.69
C ILE A 9 -31.09 -25.99 26.52
N GLY A 10 -30.26 -26.77 25.85
CA GLY A 10 -29.09 -27.37 26.46
C GLY A 10 -27.94 -26.38 26.32
N ILE A 11 -27.39 -25.91 27.43
CA ILE A 11 -26.01 -25.42 27.52
C ILE A 11 -25.51 -25.81 28.91
N SER A 12 -24.72 -26.88 28.97
CA SER A 12 -23.76 -27.12 30.06
C SER A 12 -22.57 -26.19 29.80
N ALA A 13 -22.43 -25.14 30.61
CA ALA A 13 -21.18 -24.40 30.73
C ALA A 13 -20.44 -24.92 31.97
N SER A 14 -19.34 -25.63 31.75
CA SER A 14 -18.36 -25.98 32.77
C SER A 14 -17.68 -24.70 33.26
N ALA A 15 -17.86 -24.36 34.54
CA ALA A 15 -17.02 -23.38 35.21
C ALA A 15 -15.75 -24.09 35.71
N SER A 16 -14.60 -23.77 35.12
CA SER A 16 -13.28 -24.14 35.60
C SER A 16 -12.93 -23.29 36.83
N VAL A 17 -12.45 -23.93 37.90
CA VAL A 17 -11.95 -23.29 39.12
C VAL A 17 -10.43 -23.38 39.08
N ASN A 18 -9.75 -22.24 39.21
CA ASN A 18 -8.30 -22.16 39.10
C ASN A 18 -7.60 -22.82 40.30
N VAL A 19 -6.73 -23.78 40.03
CA VAL A 19 -6.01 -24.62 41.02
C VAL A 19 -4.63 -24.03 41.38
N PHE A 20 -4.24 -22.92 40.73
CA PHE A 20 -2.98 -22.20 40.94
C PHE A 20 -3.25 -20.69 40.95
N THR A 21 -2.59 -19.95 41.84
CA THR A 21 -2.49 -18.48 41.77
C THR A 21 -1.02 -18.10 41.67
N ASP A 22 -0.70 -17.51 40.54
CA ASP A 22 0.62 -17.05 40.15
C ASP A 22 0.81 -15.57 40.53
N SER A 23 2.04 -15.12 40.79
CA SER A 23 2.35 -13.72 41.15
C SER A 23 2.81 -12.86 39.96
N PHE A 24 2.60 -13.30 38.72
CA PHE A 24 2.75 -12.41 37.56
C PHE A 24 1.60 -11.40 37.52
N ASN A 25 1.96 -10.13 37.51
CA ASN A 25 0.99 -9.04 37.40
C ASN A 25 0.59 -8.86 35.92
N ARG A 26 -0.38 -9.65 35.43
CA ARG A 26 -0.85 -9.59 34.04
C ARG A 26 -2.05 -8.65 33.83
N PRO A 27 -2.21 -8.04 32.64
CA PRO A 27 -3.40 -7.25 32.27
C PRO A 27 -4.63 -8.08 31.87
N ASP A 28 -4.49 -9.38 31.59
CA ASP A 28 -5.57 -10.30 31.20
C ASP A 28 -5.85 -11.33 32.30
N ASN A 29 -7.09 -11.38 32.78
CA ASN A 29 -7.52 -12.13 33.99
C ASN A 29 -7.50 -13.69 33.87
N ASP A 30 -6.69 -14.28 33.00
CA ASP A 30 -6.63 -15.73 32.82
C ASP A 30 -5.48 -16.35 33.65
N ASN A 31 -5.84 -17.10 34.71
CA ASN A 31 -4.88 -17.81 35.54
C ASN A 31 -4.17 -18.93 34.77
N ILE A 32 -2.96 -19.31 35.21
CA ILE A 32 -2.35 -20.60 34.89
C ILE A 32 -3.36 -21.72 35.25
N SER A 33 -3.79 -22.48 34.25
CA SER A 33 -4.62 -23.66 34.46
C SER A 33 -3.72 -24.87 34.78
N ALA A 34 -3.57 -25.18 36.08
CA ALA A 34 -3.00 -26.45 36.50
C ALA A 34 -4.08 -27.54 36.41
N SER A 35 -4.13 -28.25 35.28
CA SER A 35 -4.94 -29.47 35.13
C SER A 35 -4.04 -30.69 35.22
N PRO A 36 -4.25 -31.64 36.15
CA PRO A 36 -3.49 -32.89 36.14
C PRO A 36 -3.84 -33.69 34.88
N VAL A 37 -2.83 -34.01 34.07
CA VAL A 37 -2.99 -34.79 32.84
C VAL A 37 -2.00 -35.97 32.87
N GLY A 38 -2.39 -37.18 32.43
CA GLY A 38 -1.44 -38.32 32.28
C GLY A 38 -1.16 -39.18 33.53
N MET A 39 -2.14 -39.36 34.42
CA MET A 39 -1.93 -40.14 35.66
C MET A 39 -1.94 -41.66 35.45
N SER A 40 -0.95 -42.38 36.00
CA SER A 40 -0.94 -43.85 36.04
C SER A 40 -0.72 -44.40 37.46
N GLY A 41 -1.74 -45.08 38.01
CA GLY A 41 -1.69 -45.72 39.34
C GLY A 41 -3.09 -45.79 39.99
N LEU A 42 -3.38 -46.83 40.77
CA LEU A 42 -4.73 -47.20 41.26
C LEU A 42 -5.36 -46.26 42.33
N ALA A 43 -4.85 -45.04 42.50
CA ALA A 43 -5.52 -44.01 43.28
C ALA A 43 -5.29 -42.65 42.62
N ALA A 44 -6.35 -42.08 42.04
CA ALA A 44 -6.32 -40.70 41.55
C ALA A 44 -6.03 -39.76 42.73
N PRO A 45 -5.15 -38.76 42.61
CA PRO A 45 -5.02 -37.73 43.62
C PRO A 45 -6.32 -36.94 43.67
N MET A 46 -7.10 -37.15 44.72
CA MET A 46 -8.24 -36.29 45.05
C MET A 46 -7.67 -34.96 45.59
N ILE A 47 -7.80 -33.89 44.81
CA ILE A 47 -7.48 -32.52 45.26
C ILE A 47 -8.68 -32.05 46.11
N TYR A 48 -8.54 -32.09 47.44
CA TYR A 48 -9.56 -31.60 48.38
C TYR A 48 -9.08 -30.32 49.06
N ILE A 49 -9.94 -29.29 49.09
CA ILE A 49 -9.71 -28.01 49.79
C ILE A 49 -10.52 -28.05 51.07
N GLU A 50 -9.91 -27.87 52.25
CA GLU A 50 -10.69 -27.62 53.48
C GLU A 50 -10.17 -26.45 54.31
N ARG A 51 -11.13 -25.56 54.65
CA ARG A 51 -11.05 -24.63 55.78
C ARG A 51 -11.42 -25.38 57.05
N GLY A 52 -10.51 -25.39 58.03
CA GLY A 52 -10.83 -25.56 59.44
C GLY A 52 -10.93 -27.01 59.95
N ASP A 53 -9.99 -27.33 60.84
CA ASP A 53 -10.00 -28.35 61.89
C ASP A 53 -9.99 -29.87 61.54
N ALA A 54 -8.80 -30.44 61.78
CA ALA A 54 -8.41 -31.79 62.23
C ALA A 54 -9.19 -33.02 61.76
N LEU A 55 -8.51 -33.90 60.99
CA LEU A 55 -8.78 -35.34 60.98
C LEU A 55 -7.49 -36.17 61.04
N THR A 56 -7.52 -37.14 61.95
CA THR A 56 -6.60 -38.26 62.13
C THR A 56 -6.95 -39.42 61.18
N GLY A 57 -6.00 -39.95 60.41
CA GLY A 57 -6.17 -41.19 59.64
C GLY A 57 -5.27 -41.28 58.42
N ASN A 58 -4.73 -42.48 58.15
CA ASN A 58 -3.75 -42.80 57.10
C ASN A 58 -4.34 -42.76 55.67
N ASP A 59 -4.67 -41.58 55.13
CA ASP A 59 -4.95 -41.42 53.70
C ASP A 59 -4.20 -40.19 53.14
N ALA A 60 -3.51 -40.41 52.01
CA ALA A 60 -2.58 -39.49 51.37
C ALA A 60 -3.27 -38.23 50.82
N LEU A 61 -2.72 -37.04 51.14
CA LEU A 61 -3.25 -35.75 50.71
C LEU A 61 -2.16 -34.94 50.00
N THR A 62 -2.36 -34.61 48.73
CA THR A 62 -1.64 -33.51 48.05
C THR A 62 -2.14 -32.20 48.66
N ARG A 63 -1.24 -31.33 49.12
CA ARG A 63 -1.60 -30.06 49.79
C ARG A 63 -0.78 -28.90 49.24
N ILE A 64 -1.41 -27.75 49.07
CA ILE A 64 -0.76 -26.46 48.83
C ILE A 64 -0.52 -25.80 50.19
N PHE A 65 0.73 -25.43 50.49
CA PHE A 65 1.10 -24.68 51.69
C PHE A 65 1.84 -23.39 51.28
N GLY A 66 1.17 -22.24 51.33
CA GLY A 66 1.79 -20.98 50.89
C GLY A 66 2.16 -21.00 49.40
N ASN A 67 3.40 -20.67 49.07
CA ASN A 67 3.97 -20.73 47.71
C ASN A 67 4.56 -22.10 47.33
N ALA A 68 4.42 -23.10 48.20
CA ALA A 68 5.01 -24.43 47.99
C ALA A 68 3.95 -25.44 47.50
N LEU A 69 4.33 -26.20 46.47
CA LEU A 69 3.55 -27.31 45.91
C LEU A 69 4.08 -28.63 46.47
N ARG A 70 3.28 -29.31 47.30
CA ARG A 70 3.66 -30.61 47.88
C ARG A 70 2.91 -31.76 47.20
N LEU A 71 3.65 -32.59 46.46
CA LEU A 71 3.14 -33.81 45.82
C LEU A 71 3.24 -34.99 46.81
N ALA A 72 2.13 -35.67 47.12
CA ALA A 72 2.11 -36.86 47.99
C ALA A 72 1.83 -38.14 47.20
N ASP A 73 2.45 -39.25 47.62
CA ASP A 73 2.42 -40.56 46.97
C ASP A 73 1.10 -41.32 47.21
N GLY A 74 0.61 -41.97 46.16
CA GLY A 74 -0.10 -43.24 46.23
C GLY A 74 0.70 -44.23 45.40
N PRO A 75 0.76 -45.54 45.73
CA PRO A 75 1.73 -46.47 45.18
C PRO A 75 1.74 -46.39 43.65
N ASN A 76 2.84 -45.84 43.11
CA ASN A 76 3.18 -45.52 41.71
C ASN A 76 3.20 -44.02 41.37
N ALA A 77 4.37 -43.57 40.86
CA ALA A 77 4.74 -42.26 40.32
C ALA A 77 3.65 -41.15 40.26
N SER A 78 3.84 -40.08 41.03
CA SER A 78 3.07 -38.84 40.89
C SER A 78 3.78 -37.89 39.92
N THR A 79 3.22 -37.73 38.72
CA THR A 79 3.65 -36.70 37.76
C THR A 79 2.55 -35.63 37.68
N LEU A 80 2.93 -34.35 37.79
CA LEU A 80 2.05 -33.22 37.57
C LEU A 80 2.53 -32.45 36.34
N PHE A 81 1.64 -32.12 35.41
CA PHE A 81 1.93 -31.20 34.33
C PHE A 81 1.23 -29.86 34.57
N LEU A 82 1.95 -28.76 34.39
CA LEU A 82 1.44 -27.40 34.45
C LEU A 82 1.37 -26.86 33.02
N ASP A 83 0.19 -26.41 32.58
CA ASP A 83 0.03 -25.81 31.25
C ASP A 83 0.66 -24.40 31.25
N HIS A 84 1.73 -24.23 30.48
CA HIS A 84 2.34 -22.93 30.26
C HIS A 84 2.13 -22.50 28.80
N ASN A 85 1.19 -21.58 28.60
CA ASN A 85 1.04 -20.95 27.30
C ASN A 85 2.17 -19.90 27.10
N PHE A 86 3.16 -20.21 26.26
CA PHE A 86 4.30 -19.32 25.93
C PHE A 86 3.90 -18.14 25.05
N THR A 87 2.62 -17.99 24.70
CA THR A 87 2.12 -16.83 23.94
C THR A 87 1.88 -15.57 24.80
N ASN A 88 2.36 -15.53 26.06
CA ASN A 88 2.18 -14.38 26.93
C ASN A 88 2.97 -13.16 26.39
N PRO A 89 2.31 -12.06 25.99
CA PRO A 89 2.95 -10.88 25.44
C PRO A 89 4.10 -10.29 26.27
N GLU A 90 4.08 -10.43 27.60
CA GLU A 90 5.16 -9.94 28.47
C GLU A 90 6.40 -10.86 28.45
N ILE A 91 6.21 -12.18 28.38
CA ILE A 91 7.33 -13.14 28.19
C ILE A 91 7.90 -12.98 26.78
N LEU A 92 7.01 -12.78 25.80
CA LEU A 92 7.39 -12.47 24.41
C LEU A 92 8.20 -11.17 24.33
N ALA A 93 7.75 -10.10 25.01
CA ALA A 93 8.45 -8.82 25.06
C ALA A 93 9.76 -8.89 25.86
N ALA A 94 9.86 -9.78 26.84
CA ALA A 94 11.07 -9.96 27.65
C ALA A 94 12.15 -10.80 26.94
N GLY A 95 11.79 -11.57 25.90
CA GLY A 95 12.73 -12.41 25.14
C GLY A 95 13.07 -13.77 25.78
N GLY A 96 12.40 -14.14 26.88
CA GLY A 96 12.64 -15.40 27.57
C GLY A 96 11.99 -15.53 28.96
N MET A 97 12.18 -16.70 29.59
CA MET A 97 11.72 -16.99 30.95
C MET A 97 12.63 -17.98 31.68
N ARG A 98 12.66 -17.92 33.01
CA ARG A 98 13.40 -18.81 33.90
C ARG A 98 12.41 -19.68 34.65
N VAL A 99 12.73 -20.96 34.78
CA VAL A 99 11.98 -21.96 35.56
C VAL A 99 12.93 -22.52 36.60
N GLY A 100 12.65 -22.30 37.89
CA GLY A 100 13.48 -22.73 39.01
C GLY A 100 12.79 -23.75 39.90
N LEU A 101 13.49 -24.83 40.27
CA LEU A 101 13.03 -25.89 41.18
C LEU A 101 13.98 -25.98 42.39
N THR A 102 13.50 -25.72 43.60
CA THR A 102 14.30 -26.02 44.81
C THR A 102 14.11 -27.47 45.21
N ILE A 103 15.24 -28.18 45.37
CA ILE A 103 15.25 -29.59 45.75
C ILE A 103 15.51 -29.67 47.25
N VAL A 104 14.44 -29.82 48.04
CA VAL A 104 14.58 -30.02 49.48
C VAL A 104 14.80 -31.50 49.76
N SER A 105 16.05 -31.86 50.11
CA SER A 105 16.31 -33.19 50.64
C SER A 105 15.86 -33.24 52.09
N ASP A 106 14.79 -33.97 52.39
CA ASP A 106 14.42 -34.22 53.79
C ASP A 106 15.56 -35.00 54.48
N ASN A 107 16.18 -34.34 55.45
CA ASN A 107 17.30 -34.84 56.24
C ASN A 107 16.91 -36.12 56.97
N GLY A 108 17.53 -37.23 56.57
CA GLY A 108 17.45 -38.48 57.30
C GLY A 108 17.92 -39.61 56.41
N THR A 109 19.08 -40.18 56.74
CA THR A 109 19.65 -41.43 56.25
C THR A 109 18.64 -42.41 55.64
N VAL A 110 18.43 -42.34 54.33
CA VAL A 110 17.76 -43.39 53.57
C VAL A 110 18.72 -43.80 52.46
N ALA A 111 19.26 -45.01 52.59
CA ALA A 111 20.22 -45.63 51.68
C ALA A 111 19.59 -46.08 50.35
N ASP A 112 18.48 -45.48 49.93
CA ASP A 112 17.77 -45.85 48.73
C ASP A 112 18.22 -44.99 47.55
N ARG A 113 18.75 -45.65 46.51
CA ARG A 113 19.46 -45.03 45.37
C ARG A 113 18.51 -44.43 44.33
N THR A 114 17.23 -44.27 44.66
CA THR A 114 16.19 -43.91 43.70
C THR A 114 15.37 -42.73 44.20
N ARG A 115 15.92 -41.51 44.08
CA ARG A 115 15.13 -40.28 44.10
C ARG A 115 15.21 -39.68 42.69
N TRP A 116 14.10 -39.38 42.06
CA TRP A 116 14.14 -38.78 40.72
C TRP A 116 13.15 -37.64 40.70
N CYS A 117 13.64 -36.44 40.45
CA CYS A 117 12.81 -35.30 40.13
C CYS A 117 13.25 -34.69 38.81
N GLY A 118 12.34 -34.06 38.08
CA GLY A 118 12.68 -33.47 36.79
C GLY A 118 11.59 -32.59 36.24
N PHE A 119 11.98 -31.70 35.34
CA PHE A 119 11.07 -30.87 34.58
C PHE A 119 11.37 -30.89 33.08
N GLY A 120 10.32 -30.77 32.26
CA GLY A 120 10.43 -30.74 30.80
C GLY A 120 9.62 -29.60 30.19
N VAL A 121 10.06 -29.11 29.03
CA VAL A 121 9.42 -28.02 28.26
C VAL A 121 9.36 -28.41 26.78
N GLY A 122 8.34 -27.92 26.06
CA GLY A 122 8.13 -28.23 24.63
C GLY A 122 6.98 -29.20 24.32
N ASN A 123 6.58 -30.03 25.30
CA ASN A 123 5.65 -31.14 25.09
C ASN A 123 4.23 -30.69 24.72
N SER A 124 3.53 -31.47 23.89
CA SER A 124 2.06 -31.39 23.70
C SER A 124 1.28 -32.04 24.84
N LEU A 125 -0.01 -31.70 24.96
CA LEU A 125 -0.93 -32.28 25.95
C LEU A 125 -1.01 -33.81 25.84
N THR A 126 -1.03 -34.33 24.62
CA THR A 126 -1.09 -35.77 24.34
C THR A 126 0.22 -36.46 24.70
N GLU A 127 1.36 -35.84 24.45
CA GLU A 127 2.66 -36.39 24.87
C GLU A 127 2.77 -36.43 26.39
N CYS A 128 2.38 -35.36 27.08
CA CYS A 128 2.30 -35.32 28.54
C CYS A 128 1.43 -36.45 29.12
N GLN A 129 0.31 -36.77 28.46
CA GLN A 129 -0.56 -37.87 28.86
C GLN A 129 0.10 -39.25 28.76
N GLN A 130 1.14 -39.39 27.94
CA GLN A 130 1.81 -40.64 27.64
C GLN A 130 3.13 -40.83 28.41
N ILE A 131 3.68 -39.77 29.03
CA ILE A 131 4.96 -39.87 29.74
C ILE A 131 4.81 -40.65 31.04
N GLN A 132 5.36 -41.87 31.06
CA GLN A 132 5.63 -42.60 32.30
C GLN A 132 7.13 -42.60 32.58
N PHE A 133 7.55 -41.95 33.67
CA PHE A 133 8.92 -42.03 34.15
C PHE A 133 9.19 -43.42 34.76
N ASP A 134 10.10 -44.19 34.17
CA ASP A 134 10.42 -45.58 34.58
C ASP A 134 11.53 -45.63 35.67
N HIS A 135 11.85 -46.83 36.17
CA HIS A 135 12.82 -47.03 37.26
C HIS A 135 14.30 -47.04 36.83
N ASN A 136 14.61 -47.05 35.54
CA ASN A 136 15.94 -47.38 35.01
C ASN A 136 16.60 -46.28 34.18
N GLY A 137 16.09 -45.06 34.22
CA GLY A 137 16.83 -43.88 33.77
C GLY A 137 16.92 -43.67 32.26
N VAL A 138 16.15 -44.37 31.43
CA VAL A 138 15.94 -44.02 30.01
C VAL A 138 14.55 -44.48 29.54
N GLY A 139 13.64 -43.53 29.29
CA GLY A 139 12.52 -43.64 28.33
C GLY A 139 11.36 -44.62 28.60
N PHE A 140 10.15 -44.13 28.30
CA PHE A 140 8.90 -44.83 28.00
C PHE A 140 8.99 -46.37 27.86
N ARG A 141 8.23 -47.11 28.68
CA ARG A 141 7.96 -48.52 28.40
C ARG A 141 6.99 -48.64 27.23
N GLY A 142 7.53 -49.00 26.06
CA GLY A 142 6.77 -49.74 25.07
C GLY A 142 6.33 -51.09 25.66
N GLN A 143 5.04 -51.21 25.95
CA GLN A 143 4.25 -52.34 25.46
C GLN A 143 2.88 -51.81 25.05
N ASP A 144 2.62 -51.95 23.74
CA ASP A 144 1.36 -51.76 23.02
C ASP A 144 0.70 -50.37 23.12
N TYR A 145 0.85 -49.54 22.06
CA TYR A 145 -0.25 -48.97 21.26
C TYR A 145 0.26 -47.90 20.26
N ASN A 146 0.10 -48.21 18.97
CA ASN A 146 -0.13 -47.36 17.79
C ASN A 146 0.23 -45.86 17.83
N GLY A 147 1.33 -45.49 17.17
CA GLY A 147 1.27 -44.46 16.11
C GLY A 147 1.64 -43.00 16.43
N VAL A 148 2.09 -42.65 17.63
CA VAL A 148 2.58 -41.29 17.93
C VAL A 148 4.09 -41.35 18.20
N GLN A 149 4.88 -40.86 17.25
CA GLN A 149 6.28 -40.50 17.51
C GLN A 149 6.26 -39.14 18.23
N PRO A 150 6.97 -38.97 19.36
CA PRO A 150 7.11 -37.65 19.96
C PRO A 150 7.72 -36.67 18.96
N GLY A 151 7.24 -35.43 18.96
CA GLY A 151 7.81 -34.34 18.16
C GLY A 151 9.31 -34.18 18.40
N THR A 152 10.04 -33.73 17.39
CA THR A 152 11.52 -33.70 17.37
C THR A 152 12.16 -32.59 18.24
N SER A 153 11.42 -31.94 19.13
CA SER A 153 11.72 -30.59 19.64
C SER A 153 11.86 -30.45 21.18
N ASP A 154 11.61 -31.49 21.98
CA ASP A 154 11.49 -31.36 23.44
C ASP A 154 12.82 -31.37 24.22
N LEU A 155 12.84 -30.65 25.36
CA LEU A 155 13.94 -30.63 26.32
C LEU A 155 13.47 -31.13 27.71
N PHE A 156 14.20 -32.09 28.28
CA PHE A 156 13.94 -32.66 29.61
C PHE A 156 15.15 -32.56 30.52
N ILE A 157 14.93 -32.20 31.78
CA ILE A 157 15.97 -32.16 32.81
C ILE A 157 15.50 -33.02 33.98
N SER A 158 16.37 -33.89 34.48
CA SER A 158 16.11 -34.67 35.68
C SER A 158 17.31 -34.64 36.63
N TRP A 159 17.08 -35.02 37.87
CA TRP A 159 18.11 -35.19 38.88
C TRP A 159 18.05 -36.61 39.47
N SER A 160 19.22 -37.22 39.64
CA SER A 160 19.40 -38.57 40.19
C SER A 160 20.46 -38.60 41.30
N PRO A 161 20.15 -39.05 42.53
CA PRO A 161 21.11 -39.15 43.61
C PRO A 161 22.09 -40.31 43.39
N ARG A 162 23.30 -40.14 43.91
CA ARG A 162 24.34 -41.17 44.02
C ARG A 162 24.59 -41.53 45.49
N ALA A 163 25.21 -42.69 45.72
CA ALA A 163 25.54 -43.14 47.05
C ALA A 163 26.53 -42.15 47.71
N GLY A 164 26.19 -41.65 48.91
CA GLY A 164 27.05 -40.73 49.68
C GLY A 164 26.59 -39.27 49.76
N GLY A 165 25.39 -38.93 49.26
CA GLY A 165 24.84 -37.58 49.34
C GLY A 165 25.20 -36.66 48.17
N SER A 166 25.87 -37.18 47.13
CA SER A 166 26.02 -36.54 45.82
C SER A 166 24.85 -36.90 44.90
N GLY A 167 24.70 -36.19 43.78
CA GLY A 167 23.71 -36.47 42.74
C GLY A 167 24.25 -36.19 41.34
N VAL A 168 23.38 -36.31 40.34
CA VAL A 168 23.66 -36.02 38.94
C VAL A 168 22.47 -35.27 38.36
N VAL A 169 22.72 -34.19 37.63
CA VAL A 169 21.70 -33.56 36.78
C VAL A 169 21.83 -34.18 35.40
N ASN A 170 20.76 -34.80 34.91
CA ASN A 170 20.70 -35.38 33.57
C ASN A 170 19.88 -34.47 32.66
N VAL A 171 20.47 -34.08 31.55
CA VAL A 171 19.87 -33.21 30.54
C VAL A 171 19.62 -34.04 29.29
N TYR A 172 18.39 -34.03 28.79
CA TYR A 172 17.99 -34.78 27.61
C TYR A 172 17.37 -33.83 26.59
N LYS A 173 17.78 -34.00 25.34
CA LYS A 173 17.15 -33.40 24.16
C LYS A 173 16.72 -34.56 23.25
N ASN A 174 15.57 -34.46 22.60
CA ASN A 174 15.01 -35.60 21.87
C ASN A 174 15.97 -36.20 20.80
N GLY A 175 16.15 -37.53 20.85
CA GLY A 175 17.06 -38.39 20.08
C GLY A 175 16.95 -39.85 20.58
N PRO A 176 17.07 -40.89 19.74
CA PRO A 176 16.38 -42.18 19.91
C PRO A 176 16.68 -42.90 21.24
N THR A 177 15.64 -43.12 22.03
CA THR A 177 15.65 -43.98 23.22
C THR A 177 15.50 -45.45 22.84
N ALA A 178 16.60 -46.06 22.38
CA ALA A 178 16.88 -47.48 22.55
C ALA A 178 18.40 -47.71 22.44
N ALA A 179 19.06 -47.88 23.59
CA ALA A 179 20.49 -48.21 23.74
C ALA A 179 21.49 -47.25 23.04
N GLY A 180 21.60 -46.00 23.53
CA GLY A 180 22.71 -45.10 23.16
C GLY A 180 22.40 -43.59 23.18
N GLY A 181 21.60 -43.09 24.12
CA GLY A 181 21.07 -41.72 24.09
C GLY A 181 22.12 -40.61 24.22
N GLU A 182 21.89 -39.49 23.52
CA GLU A 182 22.55 -38.21 23.77
C GLU A 182 21.87 -37.53 24.97
N GLY A 183 22.35 -37.86 26.17
CA GLY A 183 22.04 -37.15 27.40
C GLY A 183 23.33 -36.77 28.10
N LEU A 184 23.37 -35.61 28.76
CA LEU A 184 24.51 -35.19 29.56
C LEU A 184 24.23 -35.44 31.03
N ASP A 185 25.01 -36.34 31.63
CA ASP A 185 25.04 -36.60 33.08
C ASP A 185 26.08 -35.69 33.74
N ILE A 186 25.65 -34.74 34.56
CA ILE A 186 26.52 -33.78 35.26
C ILE A 186 26.64 -34.16 36.74
N PRO A 187 27.79 -34.65 37.23
CA PRO A 187 27.99 -34.98 38.64
C PRO A 187 27.91 -33.72 39.52
N VAL A 188 27.19 -33.82 40.65
CA VAL A 188 27.05 -32.75 41.65
C VAL A 188 27.40 -33.31 43.02
N ASP A 189 28.46 -32.82 43.65
CA ASP A 189 28.95 -33.30 44.94
C ASP A 189 28.32 -32.54 46.12
N GLY A 190 27.82 -33.29 47.12
CA GLY A 190 27.51 -32.76 48.46
C GLY A 190 26.23 -31.93 48.58
N LEU A 191 25.07 -32.56 48.36
CA LEU A 191 23.76 -31.91 48.42
C LEU A 191 23.41 -31.44 49.83
N GLN A 192 22.86 -30.23 49.94
CA GLN A 192 22.30 -29.66 51.16
C GLN A 192 20.83 -29.28 50.96
N GLY A 193 20.08 -29.15 52.05
CA GLY A 193 18.61 -29.01 52.03
C GLY A 193 18.03 -27.76 51.36
N ASN A 194 18.85 -26.86 50.79
CA ASN A 194 18.43 -25.61 50.14
C ASN A 194 18.95 -25.46 48.70
N ASP A 195 19.43 -26.55 48.07
CA ASP A 195 19.98 -26.44 46.72
C ASP A 195 18.87 -26.25 45.66
N ARG A 196 19.12 -25.36 44.69
CA ARG A 196 18.17 -24.95 43.64
C ARG A 196 18.70 -25.33 42.26
N LEU A 197 17.89 -26.04 41.48
CA LEU A 197 18.13 -26.35 40.08
C LEU A 197 17.20 -25.50 39.21
N GLU A 198 17.76 -24.71 38.30
CA GLU A 198 16.98 -23.80 37.45
C GLU A 198 17.32 -24.01 35.98
N MET A 199 16.41 -23.57 35.10
CA MET A 199 16.62 -23.48 33.67
C MET A 199 16.20 -22.10 33.19
N GLU A 200 17.08 -21.43 32.47
CA GLU A 200 16.79 -20.18 31.76
C GLU A 200 16.59 -20.49 30.28
N LEU A 201 15.43 -20.10 29.75
CA LEU A 201 15.08 -20.22 28.35
C LEU A 201 15.06 -18.84 27.70
N ALA A 202 15.81 -18.69 26.60
CA ALA A 202 15.81 -17.50 25.76
C ALA A 202 15.40 -17.88 24.34
N ILE A 203 14.64 -17.01 23.69
CA ILE A 203 14.10 -17.25 22.35
C ILE A 203 14.73 -16.26 21.37
N SER A 204 15.29 -16.76 20.27
CA SER A 204 15.98 -15.92 19.27
C SER A 204 15.07 -15.30 18.22
N ASP A 205 13.87 -15.86 18.00
CA ASP A 205 12.83 -15.40 17.05
C ASP A 205 11.46 -16.01 17.46
N PHE A 206 10.33 -15.50 16.97
CA PHE A 206 8.98 -15.99 17.32
C PHE A 206 8.22 -16.66 16.17
N ASP A 207 8.92 -17.12 15.14
CA ASP A 207 8.38 -17.88 14.00
C ASP A 207 8.75 -19.38 14.02
N ALA A 208 8.04 -20.19 13.22
CA ALA A 208 8.31 -21.63 13.16
C ALA A 208 9.73 -21.86 12.62
N GLY A 209 10.54 -22.60 13.39
CA GLY A 209 11.97 -22.74 13.18
C GLY A 209 12.84 -21.78 14.00
N SER A 210 12.29 -21.12 15.02
CA SER A 210 13.07 -20.27 15.92
C SER A 210 13.94 -21.09 16.88
N THR A 211 15.14 -20.61 17.22
CA THR A 211 16.01 -21.34 18.15
C THR A 211 15.76 -20.91 19.59
N ILE A 212 15.47 -21.89 20.46
CA ILE A 212 15.41 -21.75 21.91
C ILE A 212 16.77 -22.10 22.50
N ILE A 213 17.33 -21.22 23.31
CA ILE A 213 18.56 -21.43 24.07
C ILE A 213 18.17 -21.76 25.51
N ALA A 214 18.68 -22.87 26.04
CA ALA A 214 18.42 -23.32 27.40
C ALA A 214 19.73 -23.38 28.20
N LYS A 215 19.82 -22.59 29.28
CA LYS A 215 20.91 -22.66 30.26
C LYS A 215 20.41 -23.36 31.52
N ILE A 216 21.21 -24.25 32.08
CA ILE A 216 20.88 -25.00 33.30
C ILE A 216 21.75 -24.46 34.42
N LEU A 217 21.12 -24.05 35.50
CA LEU A 217 21.76 -23.41 36.64
C LEU A 217 21.61 -24.26 37.88
N TRP A 218 22.65 -24.30 38.70
CA TRP A 218 22.64 -24.88 40.03
C TRP A 218 23.07 -23.83 41.04
N ASN A 219 22.21 -23.53 42.02
CA ASN A 219 22.42 -22.46 43.00
C ASN A 219 22.83 -21.12 42.34
N GLY A 220 22.27 -20.83 41.15
CA GLY A 220 22.57 -19.63 40.37
C GLY A 220 23.80 -19.70 39.47
N GLU A 221 24.59 -20.79 39.48
CA GLU A 221 25.72 -20.99 38.57
C GLU A 221 25.31 -21.80 37.33
N VAL A 222 25.66 -21.35 36.13
CA VAL A 222 25.40 -22.10 34.89
C VAL A 222 26.28 -23.35 34.85
N ILE A 223 25.66 -24.51 34.93
CA ILE A 223 26.32 -25.82 34.85
C ILE A 223 26.23 -26.45 33.46
N HIS A 224 25.32 -25.98 32.59
CA HIS A 224 25.21 -26.44 31.21
C HIS A 224 24.47 -25.43 30.31
N THR A 225 24.66 -25.52 28.99
CA THR A 225 23.92 -24.74 27.98
C THR A 225 23.65 -25.61 26.75
N THR A 226 22.43 -25.56 26.23
CA THR A 226 21.96 -26.31 25.06
C THR A 226 20.94 -25.49 24.27
N SER A 227 20.49 -25.97 23.11
CA SER A 227 19.48 -25.30 22.30
C SER A 227 18.59 -26.27 21.53
N PHE A 228 17.38 -25.86 21.14
CA PHE A 228 16.44 -26.64 20.31
C PHE A 228 15.58 -25.73 19.42
N GLN A 229 14.88 -26.28 18.42
CA GLN A 229 14.05 -25.51 17.48
C GLN A 229 12.59 -25.45 17.93
N TRP A 230 11.95 -24.31 17.73
CA TRP A 230 10.56 -23.99 18.06
C TRP A 230 9.64 -24.29 16.88
N ASP A 231 8.52 -25.00 17.10
CA ASP A 231 7.66 -25.52 16.02
C ASP A 231 6.23 -24.97 15.99
N HIS A 232 5.89 -24.00 16.84
CA HIS A 232 4.59 -23.30 16.92
C HIS A 232 3.37 -24.12 17.32
N THR A 233 3.42 -25.45 17.35
CA THR A 233 2.19 -26.26 17.37
C THR A 233 1.73 -26.71 18.74
N HIS A 234 2.41 -26.35 19.83
CA HIS A 234 2.15 -26.96 21.14
C HIS A 234 1.86 -25.92 22.22
N GLN A 235 0.71 -26.05 22.89
CA GLN A 235 0.57 -25.60 24.28
C GLN A 235 1.70 -26.30 25.04
N ASN A 236 2.67 -25.55 25.54
CA ASN A 236 3.86 -26.17 26.12
C ASN A 236 3.55 -26.50 27.57
N TYR A 237 3.68 -27.76 27.93
CA TYR A 237 3.48 -28.16 29.32
C TYR A 237 4.82 -28.18 30.06
N LEU A 238 4.84 -27.57 31.23
CA LEU A 238 5.87 -27.79 32.23
C LEU A 238 5.54 -29.07 33.01
N GLY A 239 6.21 -30.17 32.67
CA GLY A 239 6.10 -31.42 33.45
C GLY A 239 6.90 -31.34 34.73
N LEU A 240 6.37 -31.86 35.84
CA LEU A 240 7.04 -32.03 37.12
C LEU A 240 6.84 -33.48 37.57
N CYS A 241 7.90 -34.27 37.60
CA CYS A 241 7.86 -35.63 38.14
C CYS A 241 8.56 -35.67 39.49
N ALA A 242 7.97 -36.36 40.47
CA ALA A 242 8.64 -36.71 41.72
C ALA A 242 8.38 -38.19 42.04
N ARG A 243 9.45 -38.98 42.19
CA ARG A 243 9.35 -40.39 42.58
C ARG A 243 10.19 -40.69 43.81
N GLN A 244 9.55 -41.26 44.83
CA GLN A 244 10.23 -41.80 46.02
C GLN A 244 9.49 -43.03 46.57
N ASN A 245 10.26 -44.01 47.07
CA ASN A 245 9.74 -45.14 47.84
C ASN A 245 9.26 -44.65 49.24
N ASN A 246 7.99 -44.26 49.37
CA ASN A 246 7.30 -44.00 50.64
C ASN A 246 7.89 -42.91 51.58
N GLN A 247 8.56 -41.88 51.06
CA GLN A 247 8.70 -40.60 51.76
C GLN A 247 8.35 -39.50 50.75
N GLY A 248 7.67 -38.43 51.16
CA GLY A 248 7.32 -37.34 50.24
C GLY A 248 8.56 -36.54 49.84
N PHE A 249 8.55 -35.97 48.63
CA PHE A 249 9.47 -34.92 48.23
C PHE A 249 8.72 -33.58 48.22
N THR A 250 9.33 -32.52 48.76
CA THR A 250 8.74 -31.18 48.75
C THR A 250 9.47 -30.34 47.71
N VAL A 251 8.73 -29.85 46.71
CA VAL A 251 9.18 -28.76 45.84
C VAL A 251 8.87 -27.47 46.58
N ASP A 252 9.90 -26.85 47.14
CA ASP A 252 9.78 -25.52 47.73
C ASP A 252 10.12 -24.50 46.63
N ASP A 253 9.35 -23.41 46.52
CA ASP A 253 9.65 -22.28 45.63
C ASP A 253 9.85 -22.58 44.12
N LEU A 254 8.90 -23.29 43.47
CA LEU A 254 8.84 -23.29 41.99
C LEU A 254 8.63 -21.86 41.52
N THR A 255 9.68 -21.25 40.98
CA THR A 255 9.61 -19.87 40.50
C THR A 255 9.69 -19.87 39.00
N ILE A 256 8.71 -19.23 38.36
CA ILE A 256 8.75 -18.92 36.95
C ILE A 256 8.91 -17.41 36.88
N GLU A 257 9.91 -16.93 36.16
CA GLU A 257 10.18 -15.49 36.04
C GLU A 257 10.31 -15.15 34.56
N ALA A 258 9.69 -14.05 34.11
CA ALA A 258 10.02 -13.50 32.80
C ALA A 258 11.46 -12.99 32.89
N VAL A 259 12.33 -13.51 32.03
CA VAL A 259 13.72 -13.07 32.01
C VAL A 259 13.78 -12.01 30.93
N SER A 260 14.16 -10.79 31.31
CA SER A 260 14.56 -9.80 30.32
C SER A 260 15.90 -10.26 29.72
N VAL A 261 15.82 -11.04 28.65
CA VAL A 261 16.97 -11.39 27.82
C VAL A 261 16.92 -10.41 26.66
N ILE A 262 17.77 -9.40 26.69
CA ILE A 262 18.08 -8.66 25.47
C ILE A 262 18.95 -9.61 24.62
N SER A 263 18.30 -10.53 23.91
CA SER A 263 18.97 -11.33 22.89
C SER A 263 19.16 -10.41 21.69
N PRO A 264 20.41 -10.17 21.25
CA PRO A 264 20.66 -9.44 20.02
C PRO A 264 19.92 -10.16 18.89
N SER A 265 19.15 -9.45 18.08
CA SER A 265 18.47 -10.03 16.91
C SER A 265 18.76 -9.22 15.66
N ILE A 266 18.88 -9.91 14.52
CA ILE A 266 18.76 -9.29 13.20
C ILE A 266 17.30 -9.48 12.78
N PHE A 267 16.52 -8.40 12.77
CA PHE A 267 15.11 -8.47 12.37
C PHE A 267 14.92 -8.42 10.85
N SER A 268 15.82 -7.73 10.14
CA SER A 268 15.76 -7.59 8.68
C SER A 268 17.17 -7.75 8.08
N LEU A 269 17.29 -8.48 6.98
CA LEU A 269 18.50 -8.52 6.14
C LEU A 269 18.07 -8.43 4.68
N GLY A 270 18.62 -7.46 3.95
CA GLY A 270 18.31 -7.24 2.54
C GLY A 270 19.54 -6.85 1.74
N ALA A 271 19.53 -7.13 0.45
CA ALA A 271 20.54 -6.69 -0.49
C ALA A 271 19.87 -5.83 -1.59
N THR A 272 20.54 -4.76 -2.01
CA THR A 272 20.07 -3.90 -3.10
C THR A 272 21.21 -3.61 -4.08
N PRO A 273 21.07 -3.98 -5.37
CA PRO A 273 19.97 -4.77 -5.93
C PRO A 273 19.95 -6.21 -5.37
N SER A 274 18.77 -6.82 -5.31
CA SER A 274 18.59 -8.24 -4.94
C SER A 274 18.66 -9.17 -6.17
N PHE A 275 18.75 -8.59 -7.38
CA PHE A 275 18.95 -9.29 -8.64
C PHE A 275 20.09 -8.65 -9.45
N VAL A 276 20.94 -9.47 -10.07
CA VAL A 276 22.08 -8.99 -10.85
C VAL A 276 22.14 -9.58 -12.26
N PRO A 277 22.39 -8.77 -13.31
CA PRO A 277 22.49 -9.26 -14.67
C PRO A 277 23.64 -10.25 -14.89
N SER A 278 23.37 -11.34 -15.61
CA SER A 278 24.31 -12.44 -15.86
C SER A 278 25.53 -12.06 -16.70
N ASN A 279 25.57 -10.85 -17.26
CA ASN A 279 26.65 -10.33 -18.10
C ASN A 279 27.51 -9.26 -17.40
N GLN A 280 27.23 -8.94 -16.14
CA GLN A 280 28.00 -7.96 -15.38
C GLN A 280 28.93 -8.68 -14.40
N SER A 281 30.25 -8.52 -14.58
CA SER A 281 31.27 -9.16 -13.73
C SER A 281 31.57 -8.39 -12.45
N GLU A 282 31.13 -7.14 -12.34
CA GLU A 282 31.31 -6.29 -11.17
C GLU A 282 30.01 -5.52 -10.93
N VAL A 283 29.20 -5.99 -9.98
CA VAL A 283 27.94 -5.34 -9.60
C VAL A 283 28.03 -4.84 -8.17
N PRO A 284 27.96 -3.52 -7.92
CA PRO A 284 27.89 -3.00 -6.57
C PRO A 284 26.55 -3.35 -5.94
N ILE A 285 26.59 -3.89 -4.73
CA ILE A 285 25.44 -4.19 -3.89
C ILE A 285 25.59 -3.50 -2.54
N ILE A 286 24.46 -3.13 -1.95
CA ILE A 286 24.39 -2.64 -0.57
C ILE A 286 23.63 -3.68 0.25
N LEU A 287 24.32 -4.28 1.21
CA LEU A 287 23.74 -5.17 2.22
C LEU A 287 23.26 -4.32 3.39
N ARG A 288 22.00 -4.43 3.79
CA ARG A 288 21.41 -3.68 4.92
C ARG A 288 20.77 -4.62 5.91
N TRP A 289 20.96 -4.34 7.20
CA TRP A 289 20.28 -5.07 8.26
C TRP A 289 20.03 -4.20 9.48
N ASP A 290 19.01 -4.55 10.25
CA ASP A 290 18.69 -3.92 11.52
C ASP A 290 19.12 -4.83 12.67
N ALA A 291 19.88 -4.27 13.61
CA ALA A 291 20.34 -4.98 14.79
C ALA A 291 19.72 -4.32 16.04
N ILE A 292 18.72 -4.97 16.64
CA ILE A 292 17.93 -4.40 17.74
C ILE A 292 18.41 -4.99 19.08
N GLY A 293 18.61 -4.13 20.07
CA GLY A 293 19.00 -4.53 21.42
C GLY A 293 20.51 -4.78 21.60
N MET A 294 21.33 -4.48 20.60
CA MET A 294 22.78 -4.68 20.71
C MET A 294 23.40 -3.73 21.74
N GLN A 295 24.28 -4.29 22.60
CA GLN A 295 25.10 -3.51 23.53
C GLN A 295 26.49 -3.24 22.92
N ALA A 296 27.24 -2.33 23.53
CA ALA A 296 28.61 -2.06 23.11
C ALA A 296 29.49 -3.32 23.21
N GLY A 297 30.28 -3.60 22.18
CA GLY A 297 31.22 -4.74 22.14
C GLY A 297 30.83 -5.88 21.21
N PHE A 298 29.61 -5.86 20.66
CA PHE A 298 29.23 -6.80 19.60
C PHE A 298 29.89 -6.45 18.27
N THR A 299 30.12 -7.48 17.46
CA THR A 299 30.66 -7.32 16.10
C THR A 299 29.82 -8.09 15.09
N TYR A 300 29.92 -7.74 13.82
CA TYR A 300 29.38 -8.51 12.72
C TYR A 300 30.50 -9.04 11.82
N ALA A 301 30.23 -10.12 11.10
CA ALA A 301 30.99 -10.52 9.92
C ALA A 301 30.04 -10.90 8.79
N VAL A 302 30.39 -10.48 7.57
CA VAL A 302 29.69 -10.84 6.35
C VAL A 302 30.49 -11.95 5.66
N THR A 303 29.83 -13.06 5.37
CA THR A 303 30.38 -14.16 4.58
C THR A 303 29.54 -14.38 3.33
N ALA A 304 30.10 -15.00 2.31
CA ALA A 304 29.38 -15.34 1.09
C ALA A 304 29.79 -16.73 0.59
N ASP A 305 28.87 -17.42 -0.08
CA ASP A 305 29.15 -18.71 -0.73
C ASP A 305 30.02 -18.58 -2.00
N LYS A 306 30.17 -17.35 -2.52
CA LYS A 306 30.99 -16.97 -3.66
C LYS A 306 31.84 -15.74 -3.34
N ALA A 307 32.84 -15.46 -4.17
CA ALA A 307 33.74 -14.32 -3.97
C ALA A 307 32.98 -12.99 -4.03
N ILE A 308 33.22 -12.13 -3.04
CA ILE A 308 32.73 -10.76 -2.93
C ILE A 308 33.91 -9.85 -2.61
N VAL A 309 33.94 -8.66 -3.21
CA VAL A 309 34.95 -7.64 -2.93
C VAL A 309 34.30 -6.53 -2.12
N PHE A 310 34.84 -6.23 -0.93
CA PHE A 310 34.39 -5.09 -0.12
C PHE A 310 35.29 -3.87 -0.42
N PRO A 311 34.84 -2.88 -1.21
CA PRO A 311 35.70 -1.79 -1.69
C PRO A 311 36.25 -0.91 -0.57
N ASN A 312 35.57 -0.86 0.58
CA ASN A 312 35.93 -0.04 1.75
C ASN A 312 36.46 -0.87 2.95
N ALA A 313 36.74 -2.17 2.75
CA ALA A 313 37.28 -3.12 3.74
C ALA A 313 36.37 -3.52 4.95
N ASP A 314 35.06 -3.27 4.91
CA ASP A 314 34.15 -3.57 6.04
C ASP A 314 33.46 -4.96 5.95
N GLU A 315 34.21 -6.04 5.72
CA GLU A 315 33.65 -7.41 5.79
C GLU A 315 33.29 -7.83 7.23
N SER A 316 33.77 -7.07 8.21
CA SER A 316 33.44 -7.19 9.62
C SER A 316 33.57 -5.83 10.30
N GLY A 317 32.85 -5.63 11.39
CA GLY A 317 32.87 -4.34 12.10
C GLY A 317 32.09 -4.36 13.40
N PRO A 318 32.05 -3.24 14.13
CA PRO A 318 31.19 -3.10 15.30
C PRO A 318 29.72 -3.20 14.89
N ALA A 319 28.94 -3.92 15.69
CA ALA A 319 27.49 -4.03 15.50
C ALA A 319 26.80 -3.22 16.60
N GLU A 320 26.22 -2.09 16.23
CA GLU A 320 25.53 -1.18 17.15
C GLU A 320 24.01 -1.28 16.98
N ASN A 321 23.27 -0.87 18.00
CA ASN A 321 21.81 -0.85 17.95
C ASN A 321 21.31 0.11 16.86
N GLY A 322 20.63 -0.42 15.84
CA GLY A 322 20.13 0.35 14.72
C GLY A 322 20.40 -0.32 13.36
N GLN A 323 20.29 0.46 12.29
CA GLN A 323 20.49 -0.01 10.94
C GLN A 323 21.95 0.09 10.53
N THR A 324 22.51 -1.00 10.01
CA THR A 324 23.87 -1.05 9.42
C THR A 324 23.78 -1.32 7.92
N ALA A 325 24.73 -0.78 7.16
CA ALA A 325 24.85 -1.02 5.72
C ALA A 325 26.31 -1.25 5.33
N VAL A 326 26.55 -2.25 4.47
CA VAL A 326 27.88 -2.58 3.93
C VAL A 326 27.82 -2.64 2.42
N GLU A 327 28.79 -2.01 1.76
CA GLU A 327 28.96 -2.06 0.31
C GLU A 327 29.82 -3.26 -0.08
N GLY A 328 29.37 -4.01 -1.08
CA GLY A 328 30.12 -5.11 -1.68
C GLY A 328 30.02 -5.09 -3.19
N ILE A 329 30.92 -5.80 -3.86
CA ILE A 329 30.92 -6.00 -5.31
C ILE A 329 30.87 -7.50 -5.57
N ILE A 330 29.86 -7.94 -6.29
CA ILE A 330 29.69 -9.35 -6.66
C ILE A 330 29.90 -9.57 -8.16
N ASP A 331 30.33 -10.78 -8.52
CA ASP A 331 30.43 -11.23 -9.91
C ASP A 331 29.09 -11.81 -10.36
N GLY A 332 28.31 -10.99 -11.06
CA GLY A 332 27.02 -11.37 -11.63
C GLY A 332 27.12 -12.47 -12.69
N THR A 333 28.30 -12.83 -13.20
CA THR A 333 28.48 -13.97 -14.13
C THR A 333 28.51 -15.32 -13.41
N GLY A 334 28.77 -15.32 -12.10
CA GLY A 334 28.96 -16.52 -11.29
C GLY A 334 27.69 -17.25 -10.84
N GLY A 335 26.49 -16.78 -11.19
CA GLY A 335 25.21 -17.28 -10.66
C GLY A 335 24.84 -16.68 -9.30
N ASP A 336 23.73 -17.14 -8.70
CA ASP A 336 23.21 -16.63 -7.41
C ASP A 336 24.28 -16.57 -6.30
N VAL A 337 24.33 -15.47 -5.55
CA VAL A 337 25.28 -15.27 -4.45
C VAL A 337 24.49 -15.20 -3.15
N THR A 338 24.78 -16.08 -2.20
CA THR A 338 24.19 -16.06 -0.86
C THR A 338 25.15 -15.39 0.11
N LEU A 339 24.72 -14.26 0.67
CA LEU A 339 25.44 -13.53 1.70
C LEU A 339 24.85 -13.87 3.06
N THR A 340 25.70 -14.07 4.06
CA THR A 340 25.32 -14.35 5.45
C THR A 340 25.94 -13.30 6.35
N VAL A 341 25.12 -12.59 7.12
CA VAL A 341 25.57 -11.72 8.20
C VAL A 341 25.50 -12.49 9.51
N THR A 342 26.63 -12.61 10.19
CA THR A 342 26.74 -13.25 11.51
C THR A 342 27.12 -12.19 12.54
N LEU A 343 26.40 -12.16 13.66
CA LEU A 343 26.71 -11.34 14.83
C LEU A 343 27.47 -12.18 15.87
N TYR A 344 28.50 -11.58 16.44
CA TYR A 344 29.31 -12.14 17.52
C TYR A 344 29.17 -11.28 18.78
N ASP A 345 29.09 -11.93 19.94
CA ASP A 345 29.10 -11.24 21.22
C ASP A 345 30.51 -10.73 21.60
N ALA A 346 30.60 -10.09 22.77
CA ALA A 346 31.85 -9.54 23.29
C ALA A 346 32.90 -10.62 23.63
N GLN A 347 32.51 -11.89 23.71
CA GLN A 347 33.38 -13.04 23.94
C GLN A 347 33.87 -13.66 22.62
N GLY A 348 33.27 -13.26 21.49
CA GLY A 348 33.60 -13.76 20.16
C GLY A 348 32.78 -14.97 19.75
N ASP A 349 31.72 -15.31 20.48
CA ASP A 349 30.82 -16.41 20.14
C ASP A 349 29.72 -15.91 19.19
N ALA A 350 29.42 -16.69 18.15
CA ALA A 350 28.36 -16.37 17.19
C ALA A 350 26.99 -16.51 17.87
N VAL A 351 26.22 -15.44 17.90
CA VAL A 351 24.91 -15.39 18.60
C VAL A 351 23.71 -15.40 17.68
N VAL A 352 23.82 -14.78 16.49
CA VAL A 352 22.74 -14.69 15.49
C VAL A 352 23.35 -14.66 14.10
N TRP A 353 22.70 -15.31 13.13
CA TRP A 353 23.01 -15.13 11.72
C TRP A 353 21.74 -15.09 10.86
N ARG A 354 21.83 -14.40 9.72
CA ARG A 354 20.79 -14.33 8.69
C ARG A 354 21.45 -14.37 7.31
N SER A 355 20.77 -14.92 6.32
CA SER A 355 21.26 -14.98 4.95
C SER A 355 20.29 -14.32 3.97
N VAL A 356 20.84 -13.69 2.92
CA VAL A 356 20.10 -13.15 1.78
C VAL A 356 20.76 -13.63 0.49
N THR A 357 19.95 -14.02 -0.49
CA THR A 357 20.44 -14.44 -1.80
C THR A 357 20.21 -13.33 -2.81
N VAL A 358 21.30 -12.84 -3.41
CA VAL A 358 21.27 -12.00 -4.61
C VAL A 358 21.20 -12.92 -5.82
N ARG A 359 20.10 -12.86 -6.57
CA ARG A 359 19.81 -13.79 -7.67
C ARG A 359 20.39 -13.29 -8.98
N GLN A 360 20.94 -14.20 -9.78
CA GLN A 360 21.32 -13.90 -11.15
C GLN A 360 20.07 -13.84 -12.03
N ILE A 361 19.99 -12.81 -12.89
CA ILE A 361 18.94 -12.67 -13.91
C ILE A 361 19.56 -12.62 -15.31
N PRO A 362 18.80 -12.94 -16.36
CA PRO A 362 19.27 -12.79 -17.72
C PRO A 362 19.79 -11.37 -18.00
N ALA A 363 20.84 -11.29 -18.82
CA ALA A 363 21.41 -10.03 -19.28
C ALA A 363 20.33 -9.11 -19.87
N GLN A 364 20.28 -7.86 -19.39
CA GLN A 364 19.41 -6.84 -19.97
C GLN A 364 19.88 -6.52 -21.39
N ASN A 365 18.94 -6.40 -22.34
CA ASN A 365 19.22 -6.02 -23.71
C ASN A 365 18.79 -4.57 -23.95
N PRO A 366 19.74 -3.63 -24.11
CA PRO A 366 19.42 -2.21 -24.37
C PRO A 366 18.63 -1.97 -25.66
N GLN A 367 18.57 -2.93 -26.58
CA GLN A 367 17.77 -2.86 -27.80
C GLN A 367 16.30 -3.23 -27.56
N THR A 368 15.96 -3.75 -26.38
CA THR A 368 14.60 -4.11 -25.99
C THR A 368 14.35 -3.60 -24.56
N PRO A 369 14.22 -2.27 -24.39
CA PRO A 369 13.97 -1.69 -23.08
C PRO A 369 12.59 -2.08 -22.54
N ASN A 370 12.45 -2.02 -21.23
CA ASN A 370 11.18 -2.16 -20.55
C ASN A 370 10.48 -0.80 -20.44
N PHE A 371 9.16 -0.82 -20.37
CA PHE A 371 8.33 0.37 -20.26
C PHE A 371 7.35 0.22 -19.12
N ILE A 372 7.27 1.22 -18.25
CA ILE A 372 6.26 1.34 -17.20
C ILE A 372 5.51 2.66 -17.41
N VAL A 373 4.20 2.58 -17.63
CA VAL A 373 3.32 3.75 -17.67
C VAL A 373 2.49 3.77 -16.40
N ILE A 374 2.75 4.76 -15.55
CA ILE A 374 1.95 5.05 -14.37
C ILE A 374 0.94 6.13 -14.78
N LEU A 375 -0.33 5.73 -14.89
CA LEU A 375 -1.43 6.59 -15.30
C LEU A 375 -2.37 6.81 -14.12
N THR A 376 -2.49 8.04 -13.65
CA THR A 376 -3.44 8.41 -12.59
C THR A 376 -4.77 8.90 -13.16
N ASP A 377 -5.80 8.88 -12.33
CA ASP A 377 -7.15 9.33 -12.69
C ASP A 377 -7.43 10.72 -12.12
N ASP A 378 -7.94 11.63 -12.93
CA ASP A 378 -8.38 12.96 -12.48
C ASP A 378 -7.32 13.78 -11.73
N GLN A 379 -6.07 13.74 -12.18
CA GLN A 379 -4.97 14.46 -11.56
C GLN A 379 -4.44 15.60 -12.43
N GLY A 380 -4.66 16.83 -11.99
CA GLY A 380 -4.28 18.04 -12.70
C GLY A 380 -2.86 18.50 -12.39
N TRP A 381 -2.32 19.30 -13.31
CA TRP A 381 -0.96 19.84 -13.28
C TRP A 381 -0.53 20.40 -11.91
N GLY A 382 -1.38 21.22 -11.28
CA GLY A 382 -1.07 21.88 -10.00
C GLY A 382 -1.22 21.00 -8.75
N THR A 383 -1.62 19.73 -8.88
CA THR A 383 -2.04 18.89 -7.74
C THR A 383 -0.96 17.96 -7.19
N THR A 384 0.31 18.19 -7.52
CA THR A 384 1.46 17.44 -6.97
C THR A 384 2.36 18.37 -6.17
N SER A 385 3.24 17.83 -5.33
CA SER A 385 4.27 18.65 -4.68
C SER A 385 5.48 18.91 -5.59
N ILE A 386 5.46 18.47 -6.85
CA ILE A 386 6.51 18.74 -7.83
C ILE A 386 6.40 20.17 -8.35
N GLN A 387 7.52 20.91 -8.36
CA GLN A 387 7.63 22.17 -9.12
C GLN A 387 7.76 21.87 -10.61
N LEU A 388 6.64 21.55 -11.27
CA LEU A 388 6.59 21.20 -12.70
C LEU A 388 7.22 22.29 -13.58
N ASP A 389 6.80 23.54 -13.40
CA ASP A 389 7.35 24.70 -14.10
C ASP A 389 8.10 25.61 -13.10
N PRO A 390 9.41 25.83 -13.29
CA PRO A 390 10.19 26.69 -12.39
C PRO A 390 9.77 28.16 -12.44
N ASP A 391 9.12 28.60 -13.53
CA ASP A 391 8.69 29.99 -13.72
C ASP A 391 7.29 30.24 -13.12
N VAL A 392 6.57 29.19 -12.74
CA VAL A 392 5.21 29.26 -12.20
C VAL A 392 5.16 28.57 -10.83
N PRO A 393 5.37 29.30 -9.72
CA PRO A 393 5.34 28.72 -8.37
C PRO A 393 4.07 27.89 -8.06
N ALA A 394 2.92 28.32 -8.59
CA ALA A 394 1.64 27.62 -8.45
C ALA A 394 1.56 26.28 -9.20
N SER A 395 2.56 25.90 -10.01
CA SER A 395 2.65 24.55 -10.59
C SER A 395 2.93 23.47 -9.54
N LYS A 396 3.32 23.87 -8.31
CA LYS A 396 3.46 23.01 -7.14
C LYS A 396 2.34 23.29 -6.15
N SER A 397 1.75 22.23 -5.60
CA SER A 397 0.79 22.29 -4.50
C SER A 397 1.37 22.98 -3.26
N ASP A 398 0.56 23.77 -2.55
CA ASP A 398 0.92 24.43 -1.30
C ASP A 398 0.51 23.63 -0.04
N PHE A 399 -0.01 22.42 -0.21
CA PHE A 399 -0.47 21.56 0.90
C PHE A 399 -0.27 20.05 0.66
N PHE A 400 -0.66 19.55 -0.51
CA PHE A 400 -0.45 18.15 -0.90
C PHE A 400 1.03 17.81 -1.01
N GLU A 401 1.39 16.59 -0.58
CA GLU A 401 2.77 16.09 -0.59
C GLU A 401 2.88 14.80 -1.38
N THR A 402 3.87 14.76 -2.28
CA THR A 402 4.19 13.61 -3.13
C THR A 402 5.70 13.40 -3.19
N PRO A 403 6.36 13.07 -2.06
CA PRO A 403 7.82 13.00 -1.97
C PRO A 403 8.46 11.95 -2.89
N ARG A 404 7.76 10.86 -3.23
CA ARG A 404 8.28 9.83 -4.16
C ARG A 404 8.28 10.35 -5.59
N LEU A 405 7.25 11.08 -5.99
CA LEU A 405 7.19 11.78 -7.28
C LEU A 405 8.19 12.94 -7.36
N GLU A 406 8.45 13.65 -6.27
CA GLU A 406 9.54 14.64 -6.24
C GLU A 406 10.90 13.97 -6.53
N ARG A 407 11.18 12.83 -5.90
CA ARG A 407 12.39 12.04 -6.16
C ARG A 407 12.44 11.55 -7.62
N LEU A 408 11.30 11.13 -8.18
CA LEU A 408 11.19 10.75 -9.60
C LEU A 408 11.57 11.93 -10.51
N ALA A 409 10.97 13.10 -10.29
CA ALA A 409 11.22 14.31 -11.06
C ALA A 409 12.67 14.82 -10.95
N GLN A 410 13.30 14.66 -9.79
CA GLN A 410 14.72 14.98 -9.58
C GLN A 410 15.67 14.05 -10.34
N ASN A 411 15.25 12.80 -10.61
CA ASN A 411 16.08 11.81 -11.32
C ASN A 411 15.72 11.67 -12.80
N GLY A 412 14.85 12.53 -13.33
CA GLY A 412 14.37 12.45 -14.71
C GLY A 412 14.19 13.79 -15.40
N LEU A 413 13.35 13.74 -16.43
CA LEU A 413 12.87 14.89 -17.19
C LEU A 413 11.41 15.14 -16.86
N ARG A 414 11.03 16.40 -16.64
CA ARG A 414 9.63 16.82 -16.51
C ARG A 414 9.23 17.79 -17.61
N PHE A 415 8.00 17.68 -18.09
CA PHE A 415 7.44 18.60 -19.08
C PHE A 415 6.60 19.67 -18.37
N THR A 416 6.82 20.95 -18.70
CA THR A 416 6.02 22.04 -18.13
C THR A 416 4.65 22.15 -18.81
N GLN A 417 4.56 21.79 -20.09
CA GLN A 417 3.36 21.84 -20.94
C GLN A 417 2.97 20.42 -21.39
N ALA A 418 2.42 19.63 -20.47
CA ALA A 418 1.91 18.31 -20.80
C ALA A 418 0.39 18.27 -20.75
N TYR A 419 -0.21 17.65 -21.76
CA TYR A 419 -1.64 17.60 -21.96
C TYR A 419 -2.17 16.16 -21.98
N SER A 420 -3.28 15.91 -21.30
CA SER A 420 -4.13 14.77 -21.63
C SER A 420 -4.76 15.00 -22.99
N ALA A 421 -5.01 13.94 -23.74
CA ALA A 421 -5.62 14.06 -25.07
C ALA A 421 -7.09 14.54 -25.04
N HIS A 422 -7.72 14.50 -23.86
CA HIS A 422 -9.11 14.87 -23.65
C HIS A 422 -9.33 15.32 -22.18
N PRO A 423 -10.37 16.12 -21.89
CA PRO A 423 -10.71 16.49 -20.51
C PRO A 423 -11.48 15.40 -19.73
N ASN A 424 -11.60 14.18 -20.26
CA ASN A 424 -12.30 13.06 -19.62
C ASN A 424 -11.56 11.74 -19.84
N CYS A 425 -11.81 10.79 -18.93
CA CYS A 425 -11.05 9.57 -18.76
C CYS A 425 -11.00 8.66 -20.01
N SER A 426 -12.15 8.15 -20.49
CA SER A 426 -12.17 7.12 -21.55
C SER A 426 -11.54 7.60 -22.85
N PRO A 427 -11.88 8.79 -23.38
CA PRO A 427 -11.22 9.33 -24.57
C PRO A 427 -9.69 9.46 -24.44
N SER A 428 -9.21 9.98 -23.31
CA SER A 428 -7.76 10.12 -23.06
C SER A 428 -7.04 8.77 -23.00
N ARG A 429 -7.65 7.78 -22.36
CA ARG A 429 -7.10 6.42 -22.24
C ARG A 429 -7.02 5.72 -23.60
N ALA A 430 -8.05 5.86 -24.43
CA ALA A 430 -8.05 5.35 -25.81
C ALA A 430 -6.95 6.02 -26.66
N ALA A 431 -6.81 7.34 -26.54
CA ALA A 431 -5.81 8.11 -27.26
C ALA A 431 -4.37 7.74 -26.88
N LEU A 432 -4.09 7.56 -25.58
CA LEU A 432 -2.79 7.10 -25.09
C LEU A 432 -2.41 5.75 -25.70
N LEU A 433 -3.35 4.79 -25.71
CA LEU A 433 -3.08 3.44 -26.20
C LEU A 433 -2.87 3.34 -27.70
N THR A 434 -3.51 4.21 -28.49
CA THR A 434 -3.58 4.11 -29.96
C THR A 434 -2.77 5.17 -30.69
N GLY A 435 -2.25 6.18 -29.98
CA GLY A 435 -1.51 7.28 -30.59
C GLY A 435 -2.37 8.20 -31.47
N ARG A 436 -3.70 8.13 -31.35
CA ARG A 436 -4.66 8.91 -32.14
C ARG A 436 -5.42 9.88 -31.25
N SER A 437 -5.81 11.04 -31.79
CA SER A 437 -6.67 11.96 -31.05
C SER A 437 -8.07 11.34 -30.84
N PRO A 438 -8.75 11.67 -29.72
CA PRO A 438 -10.15 11.31 -29.51
C PRO A 438 -11.06 11.68 -30.68
N ALA A 439 -10.78 12.83 -31.29
CA ALA A 439 -11.51 13.37 -32.42
C ALA A 439 -11.42 12.46 -33.65
N ALA A 440 -10.21 11.97 -33.98
CA ALA A 440 -10.00 11.06 -35.11
C ALA A 440 -10.52 9.64 -34.82
N LEU A 441 -10.49 9.20 -33.56
CA LEU A 441 -11.07 7.93 -33.12
C LEU A 441 -12.60 7.93 -33.13
N HIS A 442 -13.24 9.10 -33.15
CA HIS A 442 -14.65 9.30 -32.82
C HIS A 442 -15.02 8.83 -31.40
N PHE A 443 -14.03 8.72 -30.50
CA PHE A 443 -14.19 8.30 -29.11
C PHE A 443 -14.07 9.54 -28.21
N THR A 444 -15.11 10.35 -28.21
CA THR A 444 -15.10 11.74 -27.69
C THR A 444 -15.91 11.95 -26.41
N ASP A 445 -16.44 10.91 -25.76
CA ASP A 445 -17.05 11.03 -24.43
C ASP A 445 -16.82 9.76 -23.60
N ILE A 446 -17.20 9.80 -22.33
CA ILE A 446 -17.12 8.65 -21.42
C ILE A 446 -18.03 7.52 -21.95
N VAL A 447 -17.53 6.29 -21.87
CA VAL A 447 -18.28 5.09 -22.29
C VAL A 447 -19.66 5.01 -21.66
N GLY A 448 -20.66 4.61 -22.45
CA GLY A 448 -22.04 4.44 -22.02
C GLY A 448 -22.88 5.71 -22.04
N ARG A 449 -22.34 6.86 -22.49
CA ARG A 449 -23.10 8.11 -22.64
C ARG A 449 -23.39 8.39 -24.11
N ASN A 450 -24.62 8.23 -24.57
CA ASN A 450 -25.02 8.57 -25.95
C ASN A 450 -26.48 9.06 -26.04
N SER A 451 -27.13 9.29 -24.90
CA SER A 451 -28.55 9.60 -24.78
C SER A 451 -28.88 10.12 -23.38
N GLY A 452 -30.09 10.66 -23.19
CA GLY A 452 -30.60 11.07 -21.87
C GLY A 452 -30.26 12.51 -21.53
N VAL A 453 -30.17 12.82 -20.23
CA VAL A 453 -30.03 14.21 -19.73
C VAL A 453 -28.80 14.98 -20.24
N HIS A 454 -27.80 14.29 -20.79
CA HIS A 454 -26.62 14.90 -21.41
C HIS A 454 -26.81 15.24 -22.91
N TYR A 455 -27.93 14.83 -23.52
CA TYR A 455 -28.18 14.90 -24.97
C TYR A 455 -29.57 15.48 -25.30
N ASP A 456 -30.55 15.34 -24.40
CA ASP A 456 -31.94 15.70 -24.66
C ASP A 456 -32.25 17.14 -24.24
N GLY A 457 -32.94 17.89 -25.11
CA GLY A 457 -33.45 19.24 -24.80
C GLY A 457 -32.39 20.36 -24.74
N LEU A 458 -31.16 20.10 -25.18
CA LEU A 458 -30.05 21.05 -25.13
C LEU A 458 -29.92 21.87 -26.43
N PRO A 459 -29.24 23.04 -26.41
CA PRO A 459 -29.11 23.94 -27.56
C PRO A 459 -28.41 23.29 -28.77
N MET A 460 -27.42 22.44 -28.51
CA MET A 460 -26.73 21.64 -29.50
C MET A 460 -27.09 20.17 -29.34
N ILE A 461 -27.23 19.46 -30.45
CA ILE A 461 -27.23 18.00 -30.49
C ILE A 461 -25.76 17.56 -30.45
N PRO A 462 -25.32 16.84 -29.40
CA PRO A 462 -23.95 16.33 -29.32
C PRO A 462 -23.64 15.37 -30.48
N ALA A 463 -22.36 15.28 -30.83
CA ALA A 463 -21.94 14.31 -31.83
C ALA A 463 -22.14 12.87 -31.33
N THR A 464 -22.51 11.93 -32.19
CA THR A 464 -22.49 10.51 -31.79
C THR A 464 -21.05 10.04 -31.64
N HIS A 465 -20.69 9.48 -30.49
CA HIS A 465 -19.36 8.90 -30.26
C HIS A 465 -19.42 7.37 -30.14
N ILE A 466 -18.30 6.71 -30.42
CA ILE A 466 -18.16 5.27 -30.28
C ILE A 466 -17.90 4.90 -28.81
N ASN A 467 -18.34 3.72 -28.39
CA ASN A 467 -18.15 3.27 -27.00
C ASN A 467 -17.03 2.26 -26.82
N ASP A 468 -16.66 1.58 -27.90
CA ASP A 468 -15.70 0.48 -27.89
C ASP A 468 -14.40 0.95 -28.54
N LEU A 469 -13.26 0.56 -27.97
CA LEU A 469 -11.97 0.80 -28.62
C LEU A 469 -11.97 0.03 -29.95
N PRO A 470 -11.78 0.68 -31.11
CA PRO A 470 -11.94 -0.03 -32.38
C PRO A 470 -10.88 -1.12 -32.55
N GLU A 471 -11.29 -2.32 -32.92
CA GLU A 471 -10.38 -3.47 -33.17
C GLU A 471 -9.35 -3.22 -34.27
N ALA A 472 -9.61 -2.24 -35.15
CA ALA A 472 -8.69 -1.85 -36.21
C ALA A 472 -7.52 -0.99 -35.71
N GLU A 473 -7.64 -0.36 -34.54
CA GLU A 473 -6.56 0.42 -33.94
C GLU A 473 -5.59 -0.52 -33.24
N MET A 474 -4.30 -0.38 -33.55
CA MET A 474 -3.29 -1.09 -32.80
C MET A 474 -2.91 -0.33 -31.54
N THR A 475 -2.83 -1.05 -30.44
CA THR A 475 -2.39 -0.50 -29.17
C THR A 475 -0.87 -0.60 -28.98
N ILE A 476 -0.33 0.13 -27.99
CA ILE A 476 1.08 0.04 -27.59
C ILE A 476 1.56 -1.42 -27.42
N PRO A 477 0.90 -2.29 -26.63
CA PRO A 477 1.30 -3.70 -26.53
C PRO A 477 1.32 -4.46 -27.86
N GLU A 478 0.34 -4.22 -28.72
CA GLU A 478 0.22 -4.91 -30.01
C GLU A 478 1.33 -4.51 -30.98
N LEU A 479 1.68 -3.22 -31.00
CA LEU A 479 2.80 -2.70 -31.79
C LEU A 479 4.15 -3.21 -31.27
N LEU A 480 4.36 -3.21 -29.95
CA LEU A 480 5.58 -3.77 -29.36
C LEU A 480 5.75 -5.25 -29.71
N LYS A 481 4.69 -6.05 -29.57
CA LYS A 481 4.70 -7.49 -29.92
C LYS A 481 4.87 -7.74 -31.42
N ARG A 482 4.31 -6.86 -32.25
CA ARG A 482 4.51 -6.92 -33.71
C ARG A 482 5.97 -6.66 -34.08
N HIS A 483 6.60 -5.68 -33.45
CA HIS A 483 8.00 -5.37 -33.67
C HIS A 483 8.91 -6.46 -33.11
N ASN A 484 8.63 -6.92 -31.89
CA ASN A 484 9.36 -8.00 -31.25
C ASN A 484 8.42 -8.85 -30.39
N SER A 485 8.18 -10.08 -30.83
CA SER A 485 7.26 -11.03 -30.20
C SER A 485 7.68 -11.49 -28.80
N ALA A 486 8.88 -11.13 -28.34
CA ALA A 486 9.32 -11.39 -26.97
C ALA A 486 8.71 -10.43 -25.94
N TYR A 487 8.18 -9.28 -26.37
CA TYR A 487 7.51 -8.35 -25.46
C TYR A 487 6.29 -8.99 -24.82
N THR A 488 6.19 -8.86 -23.50
CA THR A 488 4.97 -9.15 -22.74
C THR A 488 4.35 -7.86 -22.24
N ALA A 489 3.07 -7.87 -21.92
CA ALA A 489 2.38 -6.69 -21.44
C ALA A 489 1.39 -6.99 -20.31
N ALA A 490 1.28 -6.06 -19.35
CA ALA A 490 0.28 -6.15 -18.29
C ALA A 490 -0.40 -4.81 -18.01
N HIS A 491 -1.66 -4.87 -17.58
CA HIS A 491 -2.49 -3.72 -17.20
C HIS A 491 -3.18 -3.96 -15.86
N PHE A 492 -2.81 -3.21 -14.83
CA PHE A 492 -3.45 -3.29 -13.51
C PHE A 492 -4.17 -1.99 -13.17
N GLY A 493 -5.36 -2.11 -12.58
CA GLY A 493 -6.24 -1.01 -12.22
C GLY A 493 -7.27 -0.65 -13.28
N LYS A 494 -7.60 0.64 -13.41
CA LYS A 494 -8.70 1.21 -14.20
C LYS A 494 -8.49 1.08 -15.71
N TRP A 495 -9.33 0.31 -16.38
CA TRP A 495 -9.36 0.23 -17.85
C TRP A 495 -10.23 1.33 -18.46
N HIS A 496 -11.51 1.36 -18.08
CA HIS A 496 -12.53 2.34 -18.45
C HIS A 496 -12.76 2.54 -19.96
N LEU A 497 -12.43 1.53 -20.76
CA LEU A 497 -12.80 1.40 -22.17
C LEU A 497 -13.69 0.16 -22.36
N ARG A 498 -14.50 0.14 -23.42
CA ARG A 498 -15.14 -1.10 -23.90
C ARG A 498 -14.37 -1.65 -25.10
N GLY A 499 -14.83 -2.76 -25.69
CA GLY A 499 -14.10 -3.46 -26.76
C GLY A 499 -13.41 -4.76 -26.32
N GLY A 500 -13.81 -5.35 -25.19
CA GLY A 500 -13.32 -6.66 -24.74
C GLY A 500 -12.25 -6.64 -23.63
N GLY A 501 -11.83 -5.45 -23.20
CA GLY A 501 -10.88 -5.30 -22.08
C GLY A 501 -9.41 -5.41 -22.51
N PRO A 502 -8.46 -5.25 -21.57
CA PRO A 502 -7.02 -5.24 -21.88
C PRO A 502 -6.55 -6.48 -22.66
N ASN A 503 -7.06 -7.67 -22.35
CA ASN A 503 -6.64 -8.91 -23.00
C ASN A 503 -6.90 -8.94 -24.51
N ASN A 504 -7.95 -8.26 -24.98
CA ASN A 504 -8.26 -8.14 -26.40
C ASN A 504 -7.38 -7.11 -27.12
N HIS A 505 -6.58 -6.34 -26.39
CA HIS A 505 -5.76 -5.24 -26.88
C HIS A 505 -4.28 -5.44 -26.54
N GLY A 506 -3.83 -6.70 -26.61
CA GLY A 506 -2.43 -7.08 -26.52
C GLY A 506 -1.85 -7.21 -25.11
N PHE A 507 -2.63 -7.08 -24.03
CA PHE A 507 -2.16 -7.35 -22.67
C PHE A 507 -2.26 -8.85 -22.32
N ASP A 508 -1.21 -9.41 -21.72
CA ASP A 508 -1.14 -10.83 -21.32
C ASP A 508 -1.67 -11.07 -19.90
N ALA A 509 -1.67 -10.03 -19.06
CA ALA A 509 -2.14 -10.07 -17.68
C ALA A 509 -2.83 -8.76 -17.29
N GLY A 510 -3.78 -8.82 -16.37
CA GLY A 510 -4.41 -7.63 -15.85
C GLY A 510 -5.72 -7.87 -15.09
N ASP A 511 -6.30 -6.78 -14.61
CA ASP A 511 -7.56 -6.80 -13.82
C ASP A 511 -8.83 -6.86 -14.70
N GLY A 512 -8.68 -6.91 -16.03
CA GLY A 512 -9.79 -6.97 -16.99
C GLY A 512 -10.43 -5.61 -17.28
N ALA A 513 -11.68 -5.65 -17.78
CA ALA A 513 -12.42 -4.45 -18.21
C ALA A 513 -13.06 -3.69 -17.04
N THR A 514 -12.23 -3.18 -16.14
CA THR A 514 -12.64 -2.41 -14.95
C THR A 514 -13.07 -0.98 -15.30
N GLY A 515 -13.81 -0.33 -14.42
CA GLY A 515 -14.19 1.08 -14.48
C GLY A 515 -14.04 1.75 -13.12
N ASN A 516 -14.63 2.93 -12.92
CA ASN A 516 -14.46 3.69 -11.66
C ASN A 516 -14.88 2.90 -10.41
N ALA A 517 -15.99 2.17 -10.48
CA ALA A 517 -16.60 1.52 -9.32
C ALA A 517 -15.71 0.49 -8.62
N GLN A 518 -14.76 -0.13 -9.34
CA GLN A 518 -13.80 -1.08 -8.76
C GLN A 518 -12.78 -0.38 -7.84
N GLY A 519 -12.57 0.92 -8.04
CA GLY A 519 -11.77 1.75 -7.16
C GLY A 519 -12.52 2.26 -5.93
N ASP A 520 -13.83 2.02 -5.80
CA ASP A 520 -14.64 2.62 -4.74
C ASP A 520 -14.98 1.63 -3.61
N GLY A 521 -14.97 2.10 -2.36
CA GLY A 521 -15.33 1.32 -1.17
C GLY A 521 -14.31 0.26 -0.79
N ASN A 522 -13.01 0.49 -1.04
CA ASN A 522 -11.96 -0.46 -0.72
C ASN A 522 -11.60 -0.44 0.78
N PRO A 523 -10.99 -1.51 1.31
CA PRO A 523 -10.51 -1.56 2.68
C PRO A 523 -9.56 -0.39 3.02
N PRO A 524 -9.61 0.14 4.26
CA PRO A 524 -8.79 1.30 4.64
C PRO A 524 -7.28 1.09 4.51
N ASP A 525 -6.79 -0.15 4.50
CA ASP A 525 -5.38 -0.53 4.30
C ASP A 525 -4.97 -0.59 2.82
N ASP A 526 -5.93 -0.58 1.88
CA ASP A 526 -5.68 -0.49 0.44
C ASP A 526 -6.68 0.47 -0.25
N PRO A 527 -6.72 1.75 0.16
CA PRO A 527 -7.68 2.73 -0.36
C PRO A 527 -7.49 2.90 -1.87
N LYS A 528 -8.58 2.95 -2.63
CA LYS A 528 -8.55 2.98 -4.11
C LYS A 528 -7.70 1.86 -4.77
N GLN A 529 -7.37 0.79 -4.05
CA GLN A 529 -6.45 -0.26 -4.48
C GLN A 529 -5.03 0.21 -4.86
N VAL A 530 -4.56 1.35 -4.34
CA VAL A 530 -3.25 1.89 -4.76
C VAL A 530 -2.11 0.92 -4.49
N PHE A 531 -2.09 0.26 -3.33
CA PHE A 531 -1.06 -0.71 -2.95
C PHE A 531 -1.29 -2.06 -3.63
N GLY A 532 -2.55 -2.48 -3.78
CA GLY A 532 -2.90 -3.69 -4.52
C GLY A 532 -2.45 -3.65 -5.98
N ILE A 533 -2.64 -2.52 -6.67
CA ILE A 533 -2.19 -2.31 -8.05
C ILE A 533 -0.66 -2.38 -8.13
N ALA A 534 0.05 -1.66 -7.24
CA ALA A 534 1.51 -1.66 -7.18
C ALA A 534 2.05 -3.07 -6.93
N ARG A 535 1.47 -3.81 -5.97
CA ARG A 535 1.89 -5.18 -5.63
C ARG A 535 1.73 -6.13 -6.82
N ARG A 536 0.57 -6.15 -7.49
CA ARG A 536 0.33 -7.00 -8.67
C ARG A 536 1.28 -6.66 -9.82
N GLY A 537 1.51 -5.38 -10.07
CA GLY A 537 2.47 -4.90 -11.06
C GLY A 537 3.90 -5.34 -10.77
N ASN A 538 4.34 -5.18 -9.51
CA ASN A 538 5.67 -5.54 -9.05
C ASN A 538 5.93 -7.04 -9.10
N GLU A 539 4.97 -7.86 -8.67
CA GLU A 539 5.02 -9.32 -8.76
C GLU A 539 5.14 -9.78 -10.22
N TRP A 540 4.30 -9.24 -11.11
CA TRP A 540 4.35 -9.58 -12.53
C TRP A 540 5.65 -9.14 -13.21
N MET A 541 6.10 -7.92 -12.95
CA MET A 541 7.36 -7.36 -13.45
C MET A 541 8.55 -8.22 -13.04
N GLN A 542 8.65 -8.60 -11.76
CA GLN A 542 9.70 -9.48 -11.28
C GLN A 542 9.75 -10.81 -12.06
N ASN A 543 8.58 -11.40 -12.35
CA ASN A 543 8.53 -12.63 -13.14
C ASN A 543 9.06 -12.42 -14.57
N GLN A 544 8.76 -11.28 -15.21
CA GLN A 544 9.30 -10.99 -16.55
C GLN A 544 10.82 -10.83 -16.52
N VAL A 545 11.36 -10.20 -15.47
CA VAL A 545 12.80 -10.04 -15.27
C VAL A 545 13.48 -11.41 -15.07
N ILE A 546 12.91 -12.28 -14.23
CA ILE A 546 13.42 -13.65 -14.01
C ILE A 546 13.41 -14.45 -15.31
N GLU A 547 12.36 -14.31 -16.13
CA GLU A 547 12.23 -14.98 -17.43
C GLU A 547 13.05 -14.33 -18.56
N GLY A 548 13.65 -13.16 -18.32
CA GLY A 548 14.43 -12.42 -19.33
C GLY A 548 13.58 -11.85 -20.47
N LYS A 549 12.32 -11.50 -20.20
CA LYS A 549 11.39 -10.96 -21.20
C LYS A 549 11.30 -9.43 -21.10
N PRO A 550 11.46 -8.68 -22.20
CA PRO A 550 11.17 -7.25 -22.19
C PRO A 550 9.66 -7.04 -22.00
N PHE A 551 9.27 -5.96 -21.34
CA PHE A 551 7.86 -5.78 -20.97
C PHE A 551 7.33 -4.36 -21.14
N TYR A 552 6.00 -4.27 -21.28
CA TYR A 552 5.20 -3.06 -21.10
C TYR A 552 4.23 -3.24 -19.93
N LEU A 553 4.39 -2.45 -18.87
CA LEU A 553 3.52 -2.46 -17.70
C LEU A 553 2.74 -1.16 -17.62
N GLN A 554 1.42 -1.22 -17.62
CA GLN A 554 0.56 -0.08 -17.35
C GLN A 554 -0.07 -0.21 -15.95
N LEU A 555 0.34 0.67 -15.04
CA LEU A 555 -0.27 0.85 -13.73
C LEU A 555 -1.27 1.99 -13.81
N SER A 556 -2.53 1.63 -13.96
CA SER A 556 -3.63 2.54 -14.25
C SER A 556 -4.44 2.76 -12.97
N HIS A 557 -4.06 3.73 -12.15
CA HIS A 557 -4.68 3.93 -10.84
C HIS A 557 -6.14 4.42 -10.94
N TYR A 558 -6.97 4.02 -9.97
CA TYR A 558 -8.29 4.62 -9.72
C TYR A 558 -8.18 5.93 -8.95
N ALA A 559 -7.15 6.08 -8.11
CA ALA A 559 -6.82 7.36 -7.50
C ALA A 559 -6.35 8.34 -8.61
N THR A 560 -6.80 9.59 -8.60
CA THR A 560 -7.51 10.34 -7.56
C THR A 560 -9.00 10.58 -7.86
N HIS A 561 -9.67 9.65 -8.55
CA HIS A 561 -11.09 9.77 -8.87
C HIS A 561 -11.95 10.08 -7.63
N LEU A 562 -13.13 10.69 -7.88
CA LEU A 562 -14.16 10.96 -6.88
C LEU A 562 -14.48 9.72 -6.00
N ALA A 563 -15.10 9.96 -4.85
CA ALA A 563 -15.19 9.05 -3.69
C ALA A 563 -13.86 8.95 -2.93
N ILE A 564 -13.54 9.99 -2.16
CA ILE A 564 -12.25 10.14 -1.48
C ILE A 564 -12.05 9.02 -0.46
N GLU A 565 -10.98 8.25 -0.64
CA GLU A 565 -10.57 7.13 0.22
C GLU A 565 -9.09 7.28 0.56
N TYR A 566 -8.73 6.92 1.79
CA TYR A 566 -7.39 7.12 2.35
C TYR A 566 -7.17 6.17 3.53
N ARG A 567 -5.91 5.95 3.89
CA ARG A 567 -5.54 5.35 5.18
C ARG A 567 -5.84 6.33 6.33
N PRO A 568 -6.38 5.87 7.48
CA PRO A 568 -6.68 6.75 8.61
C PRO A 568 -5.46 7.53 9.13
N GLU A 569 -4.29 6.91 9.18
CA GLU A 569 -3.05 7.50 9.66
C GLU A 569 -2.55 8.64 8.77
N THR A 570 -2.66 8.50 7.44
CA THR A 570 -2.25 9.56 6.50
C THR A 570 -3.23 10.71 6.53
N LYS A 571 -4.53 10.44 6.70
CA LYS A 571 -5.54 11.48 6.92
C LYS A 571 -5.28 12.26 8.20
N ASN A 572 -5.01 11.57 9.32
CA ASN A 572 -4.69 12.21 10.60
C ASN A 572 -3.45 13.11 10.47
N TYR A 573 -2.44 12.70 9.71
CA TYR A 573 -1.27 13.52 9.42
C TYR A 573 -1.66 14.86 8.77
N PHE A 574 -2.43 14.84 7.68
CA PHE A 574 -2.84 16.08 6.99
C PHE A 574 -3.85 16.93 7.77
N GLU A 575 -4.64 16.35 8.66
CA GLU A 575 -5.53 17.12 9.56
C GLU A 575 -4.77 17.99 10.56
N THR A 576 -3.53 17.60 10.92
CA THR A 576 -2.69 18.39 11.84
C THR A 576 -1.93 19.51 11.13
N LYS A 577 -1.93 19.53 9.80
CA LYS A 577 -1.14 20.50 9.02
C LYS A 577 -1.92 21.79 8.80
N PRO A 578 -1.23 22.95 8.80
CA PRO A 578 -1.84 24.18 8.34
C PRO A 578 -2.35 24.03 6.91
N ALA A 579 -3.60 24.44 6.67
CA ALA A 579 -4.17 24.52 5.34
C ALA A 579 -3.32 25.42 4.43
N GLY A 580 -3.16 25.01 3.17
CA GLY A 580 -2.64 25.89 2.12
C GLY A 580 -3.65 26.97 1.75
N ASN A 581 -3.19 28.00 1.04
CA ASN A 581 -4.05 29.05 0.52
C ASN A 581 -4.95 28.54 -0.61
N ARG A 582 -4.44 27.56 -1.37
CA ARG A 582 -5.11 26.99 -2.54
C ARG A 582 -5.59 25.57 -2.29
N HIS A 583 -4.76 24.77 -1.62
CA HIS A 583 -5.06 23.38 -1.33
C HIS A 583 -5.24 23.19 0.17
N HIS A 584 -6.35 22.60 0.60
CA HIS A 584 -6.65 22.46 2.02
C HIS A 584 -7.44 21.22 2.42
N HIS A 585 -7.82 20.36 1.47
CA HIS A 585 -8.67 19.19 1.75
C HIS A 585 -7.82 18.01 2.27
N PRO A 586 -7.87 17.63 3.57
CA PRO A 586 -6.96 16.63 4.14
C PRO A 586 -7.19 15.23 3.58
N GLY A 587 -8.44 14.84 3.31
CA GLY A 587 -8.75 13.54 2.71
C GLY A 587 -8.16 13.35 1.31
N PHE A 588 -8.26 14.35 0.43
CA PHE A 588 -7.65 14.31 -0.90
C PHE A 588 -6.12 14.30 -0.81
N ALA A 589 -5.54 15.09 0.12
CA ALA A 589 -4.10 15.08 0.39
C ALA A 589 -3.62 13.68 0.82
N ALA A 590 -4.37 13.01 1.71
CA ALA A 590 -4.07 11.67 2.18
C ALA A 590 -4.17 10.62 1.07
N MET A 591 -5.23 10.65 0.25
CA MET A 591 -5.39 9.76 -0.90
C MET A 591 -4.22 9.91 -1.89
N LEU A 592 -3.80 11.14 -2.16
CA LEU A 592 -2.67 11.42 -3.04
C LEU A 592 -1.34 10.98 -2.44
N TYR A 593 -1.16 11.11 -1.13
CA TYR A 593 0.02 10.63 -0.43
C TYR A 593 0.09 9.09 -0.44
N ASP A 594 -1.03 8.40 -0.23
CA ASP A 594 -1.11 6.94 -0.35
C ASP A 594 -0.78 6.46 -1.78
N LEU A 595 -1.27 7.18 -2.80
CA LEU A 595 -0.91 6.95 -4.21
C LEU A 595 0.59 7.16 -4.44
N ASP A 596 1.17 8.25 -3.93
CA ASP A 596 2.61 8.54 -4.05
C ASP A 596 3.47 7.43 -3.39
N GLU A 597 3.05 6.91 -2.25
CA GLU A 597 3.71 5.78 -1.57
C GLU A 597 3.68 4.52 -2.45
N ALA A 598 2.52 4.18 -3.02
CA ALA A 598 2.37 3.03 -3.93
C ALA A 598 3.23 3.18 -5.21
N ILE A 599 3.33 4.39 -5.76
CA ILE A 599 4.23 4.71 -6.87
C ILE A 599 5.70 4.50 -6.44
N GLY A 600 6.03 4.94 -5.22
CA GLY A 600 7.32 4.68 -4.58
C GLY A 600 7.69 3.20 -4.56
N LEU A 601 6.75 2.32 -4.17
CA LEU A 601 6.96 0.87 -4.16
C LEU A 601 7.30 0.31 -5.55
N THR A 602 6.71 0.85 -6.61
CA THR A 602 7.01 0.42 -7.98
C THR A 602 8.40 0.87 -8.41
N ILE A 603 8.75 2.13 -8.13
CA ILE A 603 10.07 2.68 -8.45
C ILE A 603 11.15 1.91 -7.67
N ASP A 604 10.95 1.71 -6.38
CA ASP A 604 11.89 0.97 -5.52
C ASP A 604 12.07 -0.46 -6.03
N LYS A 605 10.99 -1.10 -6.55
CA LYS A 605 11.10 -2.43 -7.15
C LYS A 605 11.97 -2.46 -8.40
N VAL A 606 11.95 -1.42 -9.24
CA VAL A 606 12.83 -1.33 -10.43
C VAL A 606 14.31 -1.30 -10.01
N PHE A 607 14.65 -0.56 -8.95
CA PHE A 607 16.00 -0.54 -8.39
C PHE A 607 16.37 -1.85 -7.69
N GLU A 608 15.43 -2.45 -6.96
CA GLU A 608 15.60 -3.75 -6.31
C GLU A 608 15.94 -4.85 -7.32
N LEU A 609 15.25 -4.84 -8.47
CA LEU A 609 15.47 -5.77 -9.58
C LEU A 609 16.74 -5.45 -10.42
N GLY A 610 17.39 -4.31 -10.19
CA GLY A 610 18.59 -3.91 -10.93
C GLY A 610 18.36 -3.60 -12.42
N ILE A 611 17.13 -3.20 -12.80
CA ILE A 611 16.73 -2.99 -14.20
C ILE A 611 16.56 -1.51 -14.58
N GLN A 612 16.95 -0.57 -13.70
CA GLN A 612 16.78 0.88 -13.92
C GLN A 612 17.47 1.38 -15.21
N ASP A 613 18.59 0.78 -15.58
CA ASP A 613 19.39 1.17 -16.75
C ASP A 613 18.84 0.59 -18.08
N ASN A 614 17.71 -0.14 -18.02
CA ASN A 614 17.00 -0.66 -19.19
C ASN A 614 15.47 -0.41 -19.12
N THR A 615 14.99 0.46 -18.20
CA THR A 615 13.56 0.64 -17.97
C THR A 615 13.17 2.12 -18.02
N TYR A 616 12.27 2.48 -18.93
CA TYR A 616 11.64 3.79 -18.97
C TYR A 616 10.37 3.79 -18.12
N ILE A 617 10.25 4.76 -17.20
CA ILE A 617 9.05 4.98 -16.40
C ILE A 617 8.45 6.33 -16.79
N ILE A 618 7.19 6.33 -17.25
CA ILE A 618 6.42 7.50 -17.65
C ILE A 618 5.28 7.67 -16.65
N TYR A 619 5.25 8.79 -15.94
CA TYR A 619 4.18 9.16 -15.01
C TYR A 619 3.33 10.27 -15.61
N THR A 620 2.01 10.08 -15.69
CA THR A 620 1.06 11.10 -16.15
C THR A 620 -0.38 10.83 -15.67
N ALA A 621 -1.35 11.63 -16.12
CA ALA A 621 -2.76 11.53 -15.77
C ALA A 621 -3.67 11.58 -17.01
N ASP A 622 -4.90 11.09 -16.89
CA ASP A 622 -5.86 11.05 -18.01
C ASP A 622 -6.65 12.34 -18.22
N ASN A 623 -6.73 13.23 -17.23
CA ASN A 623 -7.28 14.59 -17.35
C ASN A 623 -7.02 15.41 -16.07
N GLY A 624 -7.36 16.70 -16.10
CA GLY A 624 -7.27 17.59 -14.94
C GLY A 624 -8.14 17.18 -13.75
N THR A 625 -7.89 17.76 -12.58
CA THR A 625 -8.61 17.45 -11.33
C THR A 625 -9.95 18.16 -11.29
N TYR A 626 -10.97 17.46 -10.78
CA TYR A 626 -12.28 18.03 -10.45
C TYR A 626 -12.26 18.66 -9.04
N PRO A 627 -12.76 19.88 -8.83
CA PRO A 627 -12.76 20.53 -7.51
C PRO A 627 -13.70 19.81 -6.53
N LEU A 628 -13.19 19.50 -5.32
CA LEU A 628 -13.97 18.86 -4.24
C LEU A 628 -14.61 19.87 -3.28
N GLU A 629 -13.97 21.03 -3.12
CA GLU A 629 -14.41 22.17 -2.30
C GLU A 629 -14.41 23.44 -3.16
N MET A 630 -14.56 24.64 -2.56
CA MET A 630 -14.75 25.90 -3.30
C MET A 630 -13.79 26.01 -4.51
N PRO A 631 -14.32 26.31 -5.71
CA PRO A 631 -13.72 25.97 -7.00
C PRO A 631 -12.52 26.84 -7.39
N GLU A 632 -12.08 27.73 -6.52
CA GLU A 632 -10.93 28.57 -6.82
C GLU A 632 -9.65 27.74 -6.74
N ASN A 633 -9.13 27.41 -7.93
CA ASN A 633 -7.70 27.24 -8.14
C ASN A 633 -7.14 25.83 -7.77
N ILE A 634 -7.94 24.75 -7.70
CA ILE A 634 -7.38 23.38 -7.46
C ILE A 634 -6.32 22.97 -8.50
N ASN A 635 -6.53 23.33 -9.77
CA ASN A 635 -5.57 23.14 -10.86
C ASN A 635 -4.63 24.35 -11.05
N GLY A 636 -4.64 25.27 -10.09
CA GLY A 636 -4.11 26.63 -10.23
C GLY A 636 -2.69 26.76 -10.79
N PRO A 637 -2.39 27.86 -11.49
CA PRO A 637 -3.25 29.01 -11.79
C PRO A 637 -4.21 28.77 -12.97
N LEU A 638 -4.31 27.53 -13.43
CA LEU A 638 -5.03 27.16 -14.66
C LEU A 638 -6.54 27.31 -14.50
N ARG A 639 -7.21 27.82 -15.55
CA ARG A 639 -8.67 27.94 -15.59
C ARG A 639 -9.31 26.57 -15.81
N GLY A 640 -10.46 26.34 -15.17
CA GLY A 640 -11.25 25.13 -15.35
C GLY A 640 -10.68 23.88 -14.66
N TRP A 641 -11.30 22.75 -14.98
CA TRP A 641 -11.11 21.45 -14.33
C TRP A 641 -11.53 20.32 -15.26
N LYS A 642 -11.50 19.07 -14.78
CA LYS A 642 -12.06 17.89 -15.46
C LYS A 642 -13.35 18.24 -16.20
N ALA A 643 -13.48 17.72 -17.42
CA ALA A 643 -14.60 18.02 -18.30
C ALA A 643 -14.66 19.50 -18.72
N THR A 644 -13.53 20.16 -18.95
CA THR A 644 -13.47 21.45 -19.64
C THR A 644 -12.22 21.51 -20.52
N LEU A 645 -12.27 22.23 -21.66
CA LEU A 645 -11.09 22.38 -22.56
C LEU A 645 -10.15 23.54 -22.16
N TRP A 646 -10.42 24.19 -21.02
CA TRP A 646 -9.49 25.13 -20.38
C TRP A 646 -8.22 24.42 -19.91
N GLU A 647 -7.13 25.15 -19.67
CA GLU A 647 -5.83 24.58 -19.30
C GLU A 647 -5.95 23.63 -18.09
N GLY A 648 -6.79 23.94 -17.10
CA GLY A 648 -6.98 23.13 -15.90
C GLY A 648 -7.73 21.81 -16.12
N GLY A 649 -8.38 21.64 -17.27
CA GLY A 649 -9.06 20.38 -17.61
C GLY A 649 -8.23 19.42 -18.45
N VAL A 650 -7.25 19.94 -19.18
CA VAL A 650 -6.41 19.14 -20.09
C VAL A 650 -4.93 19.11 -19.71
N ARG A 651 -4.41 20.03 -18.89
CA ARG A 651 -2.99 20.03 -18.50
C ARG A 651 -2.75 19.11 -17.29
N VAL A 652 -1.78 18.23 -17.40
CA VAL A 652 -1.51 17.12 -16.46
C VAL A 652 -0.04 17.09 -16.04
N PRO A 653 0.31 16.49 -14.89
CA PRO A 653 1.72 16.20 -14.59
C PRO A 653 2.30 15.22 -15.61
N PHE A 654 3.58 15.38 -15.94
CA PHE A 654 4.29 14.46 -16.84
C PHE A 654 5.77 14.40 -16.51
N VAL A 655 6.23 13.23 -16.07
CA VAL A 655 7.61 12.96 -15.66
C VAL A 655 8.08 11.67 -16.30
N VAL A 656 9.31 11.67 -16.83
CA VAL A 656 9.94 10.49 -17.42
C VAL A 656 11.31 10.27 -16.78
N ILE A 657 11.57 9.05 -16.31
CA ILE A 657 12.91 8.57 -15.95
C ILE A 657 13.26 7.37 -16.82
N GLY A 658 14.55 7.10 -16.97
CA GLY A 658 15.03 5.93 -17.69
C GLY A 658 16.38 6.13 -18.35
N PRO A 659 16.80 5.17 -19.18
CA PRO A 659 18.13 5.14 -19.78
C PRO A 659 18.44 6.40 -20.59
N GLY A 660 19.60 7.00 -20.31
CA GLY A 660 20.12 8.17 -21.03
C GLY A 660 19.46 9.51 -20.69
N ILE A 661 18.48 9.54 -19.78
CA ILE A 661 17.82 10.79 -19.37
C ILE A 661 18.65 11.50 -18.31
N ALA A 662 19.01 12.76 -18.58
CA ALA A 662 19.73 13.58 -17.62
C ALA A 662 18.83 13.97 -16.44
N LYS A 663 19.37 13.83 -15.22
CA LYS A 663 18.66 14.08 -13.96
C LYS A 663 18.22 15.54 -13.82
N GLY A 664 16.99 15.75 -13.38
CA GLY A 664 16.43 17.06 -13.03
C GLY A 664 16.22 17.99 -14.22
N THR A 665 16.16 17.44 -15.43
CA THR A 665 15.96 18.22 -16.66
C THR A 665 14.49 18.61 -16.86
N ILE A 666 14.28 19.67 -17.64
CA ILE A 666 12.97 20.26 -17.86
C ILE A 666 12.81 20.51 -19.36
N SER A 667 11.66 20.14 -19.91
CA SER A 667 11.26 20.49 -21.28
C SER A 667 10.05 21.42 -21.25
N LYS A 668 10.10 22.48 -22.06
CA LYS A 668 8.95 23.38 -22.31
C LYS A 668 8.15 23.02 -23.56
N GLU A 669 8.62 22.02 -24.31
CA GLU A 669 7.93 21.55 -25.52
C GLU A 669 6.56 20.95 -25.15
N PRO A 670 5.46 21.34 -25.84
CA PRO A 670 4.15 20.76 -25.62
C PRO A 670 4.11 19.26 -25.95
N VAL A 671 3.80 18.43 -24.96
CA VAL A 671 3.57 16.99 -25.12
C VAL A 671 2.12 16.64 -24.82
N VAL A 672 1.56 15.65 -25.50
CA VAL A 672 0.19 15.20 -25.31
C VAL A 672 0.14 13.67 -25.17
N GLY A 673 -0.82 13.14 -24.41
CA GLY A 673 -0.87 11.71 -24.07
C GLY A 673 -0.77 10.73 -25.24
N TYR A 674 -1.25 11.09 -26.44
CA TYR A 674 -1.13 10.25 -27.64
C TYR A 674 0.29 10.24 -28.27
N ASP A 675 1.23 11.06 -27.80
CA ASP A 675 2.65 11.00 -28.16
C ASP A 675 3.40 9.84 -27.48
N ILE A 676 2.81 9.24 -26.44
CA ILE A 676 3.43 8.15 -25.68
C ILE A 676 3.64 6.92 -26.57
N LEU A 677 2.67 6.58 -27.43
CA LEU A 677 2.77 5.43 -28.33
C LEU A 677 3.97 5.51 -29.29
N PRO A 678 4.11 6.55 -30.14
CA PRO A 678 5.23 6.65 -31.04
C PRO A 678 6.56 6.77 -30.30
N THR A 679 6.58 7.40 -29.12
CA THR A 679 7.79 7.48 -28.28
C THR A 679 8.24 6.10 -27.77
N ILE A 680 7.31 5.28 -27.26
CA ILE A 680 7.63 3.92 -26.82
C ILE A 680 8.13 3.09 -28.01
N CYS A 681 7.51 3.23 -29.19
CA CYS A 681 7.96 2.54 -30.40
C CYS A 681 9.37 2.97 -30.83
N ASP A 682 9.69 4.26 -30.83
CA ASP A 682 11.04 4.80 -31.10
C ASP A 682 12.08 4.25 -30.11
N LEU A 683 11.77 4.30 -28.81
CA LEU A 683 12.65 3.79 -27.76
C LEU A 683 12.86 2.28 -27.85
N ALA A 684 11.87 1.53 -28.35
CA ALA A 684 11.98 0.10 -28.62
C ALA A 684 12.76 -0.23 -29.90
N GLY A 685 13.20 0.78 -30.66
CA GLY A 685 13.96 0.60 -31.90
C GLY A 685 13.10 0.35 -33.14
N MET A 686 11.80 0.62 -33.08
CA MET A 686 10.92 0.54 -34.24
C MET A 686 11.21 1.69 -35.21
N ASP A 687 11.22 1.41 -36.51
CA ASP A 687 11.19 2.46 -37.52
C ASP A 687 9.82 3.16 -37.47
N LEU A 688 9.81 4.46 -37.20
CA LEU A 688 8.55 5.21 -37.08
C LEU A 688 7.74 5.25 -38.38
N SER A 689 8.36 4.94 -39.53
CA SER A 689 7.63 4.76 -40.80
C SER A 689 6.80 3.47 -40.87
N ASP A 690 7.05 2.50 -39.97
CA ASP A 690 6.25 1.28 -39.82
C ASP A 690 5.00 1.49 -38.94
N LEU A 691 4.88 2.66 -38.30
CA LEU A 691 3.69 2.98 -37.54
C LEU A 691 2.45 3.06 -38.44
N PRO A 692 1.26 2.72 -37.91
CA PRO A 692 0.03 2.86 -38.65
C PRO A 692 -0.15 4.33 -39.11
N PRO A 693 -0.51 4.59 -40.37
CA PRO A 693 -0.56 5.96 -40.91
C PRO A 693 -1.62 6.84 -40.25
N GLN A 694 -2.50 6.26 -39.43
CA GLN A 694 -3.54 6.96 -38.68
C GLN A 694 -3.01 7.53 -37.35
N VAL A 695 -1.83 7.11 -36.87
CA VAL A 695 -1.19 7.64 -35.66
C VAL A 695 -0.95 9.15 -35.85
N GLU A 696 -1.38 9.93 -34.87
CA GLU A 696 -1.29 11.40 -34.88
C GLU A 696 -0.23 11.94 -33.91
N GLY A 697 0.20 11.12 -32.94
CA GLY A 697 1.27 11.48 -32.02
C GLY A 697 2.64 11.55 -32.69
N GLY A 698 3.56 12.27 -32.05
CA GLY A 698 4.97 12.36 -32.44
C GLY A 698 5.87 11.80 -31.35
N SER A 699 6.99 11.18 -31.72
CA SER A 699 7.99 10.72 -30.75
C SER A 699 8.68 11.92 -30.08
N PHE A 700 8.81 11.87 -28.76
CA PHE A 700 9.65 12.80 -27.97
C PHE A 700 10.94 12.15 -27.47
N ALA A 701 11.33 10.97 -27.98
CA ALA A 701 12.52 10.25 -27.53
C ALA A 701 13.81 11.07 -27.70
N HIS A 702 13.89 11.96 -28.70
CA HIS A 702 15.03 12.86 -28.87
C HIS A 702 15.17 13.85 -27.72
N ILE A 703 14.06 14.34 -27.14
CA ILE A 703 14.06 15.21 -25.97
C ILE A 703 14.60 14.46 -24.75
N LEU A 704 14.17 13.21 -24.57
CA LEU A 704 14.68 12.34 -23.48
C LEU A 704 16.19 12.11 -23.59
N ARG A 705 16.72 12.07 -24.82
CA ARG A 705 18.15 11.96 -25.13
C ARG A 705 18.91 13.31 -25.08
N GLY A 706 18.25 14.39 -24.64
CA GLY A 706 18.84 15.71 -24.46
C GLY A 706 18.86 16.61 -25.71
N HIS A 707 18.20 16.20 -26.80
CA HIS A 707 18.06 17.03 -28.00
C HIS A 707 16.79 17.87 -27.91
N LEU A 708 16.95 19.16 -27.60
CA LEU A 708 15.85 20.12 -27.51
C LEU A 708 15.39 20.54 -28.92
N ALA A 709 14.50 19.75 -29.51
CA ALA A 709 13.84 20.05 -30.79
C ALA A 709 12.33 19.80 -30.69
N PRO A 710 11.51 20.46 -31.53
CA PRO A 710 10.06 20.26 -31.50
C PRO A 710 9.64 18.81 -31.74
N ILE A 711 8.51 18.41 -31.16
CA ILE A 711 7.91 17.10 -31.44
C ILE A 711 7.26 17.15 -32.82
N LEU A 712 7.77 16.34 -33.76
CA LEU A 712 7.21 16.27 -35.12
C LEU A 712 5.95 15.40 -35.13
N ARG A 713 4.81 16.02 -35.42
CA ARG A 713 3.51 15.35 -35.62
C ARG A 713 3.08 15.48 -37.08
N PRO A 714 2.18 14.61 -37.58
CA PRO A 714 1.68 14.71 -38.96
C PRO A 714 0.91 16.00 -39.27
N ARG A 715 0.41 16.70 -38.22
CA ARG A 715 -0.33 17.95 -38.32
C ARG A 715 0.23 18.96 -37.33
N GLU A 716 0.21 20.23 -37.71
CA GLU A 716 0.65 21.34 -36.83
C GLU A 716 -0.37 21.62 -35.72
N GLY A 717 0.15 22.05 -34.57
CA GLY A 717 -0.64 22.38 -33.40
C GLY A 717 -1.23 21.17 -32.66
N LEU A 718 -1.84 21.44 -31.52
CA LEU A 718 -2.58 20.46 -30.72
C LEU A 718 -4.07 20.82 -30.74
N VAL A 719 -4.90 19.94 -31.28
CA VAL A 719 -6.36 20.12 -31.32
C VAL A 719 -7.03 19.23 -30.29
N PHE A 720 -7.89 19.84 -29.47
CA PHE A 720 -8.79 19.14 -28.56
C PHE A 720 -10.22 19.38 -28.98
N HIS A 721 -10.99 18.31 -29.17
CA HIS A 721 -12.35 18.38 -29.67
C HIS A 721 -13.28 17.62 -28.74
N TRP A 722 -14.24 18.34 -28.15
CA TRP A 722 -15.21 17.75 -27.25
C TRP A 722 -16.62 18.24 -27.58
N PRO A 723 -17.32 17.58 -28.53
CA PRO A 723 -18.61 18.01 -29.04
C PRO A 723 -19.78 17.53 -28.16
N HIS A 724 -19.65 17.60 -26.82
CA HIS A 724 -20.61 17.04 -25.86
C HIS A 724 -20.88 17.95 -24.67
N TYR A 725 -21.98 17.69 -23.95
CA TYR A 725 -22.31 18.35 -22.69
C TYR A 725 -22.01 17.46 -21.49
N GLN A 726 -21.55 18.09 -20.40
CA GLN A 726 -21.65 17.60 -19.03
C GLN A 726 -22.19 18.75 -18.19
N VAL A 727 -23.51 18.91 -18.21
CA VAL A 727 -24.22 20.03 -17.59
C VAL A 727 -23.90 20.16 -16.10
N ASP A 728 -23.78 19.02 -15.41
CA ASP A 728 -23.39 18.91 -13.99
C ASP A 728 -21.97 19.44 -13.70
N LYS A 729 -21.14 19.59 -14.74
CA LYS A 729 -19.77 20.11 -14.69
C LYS A 729 -19.58 21.38 -15.50
N PHE A 730 -20.68 22.01 -15.91
CA PHE A 730 -20.72 23.30 -16.62
C PHE A 730 -20.03 23.28 -17.99
N SER A 731 -20.11 22.14 -18.65
CA SER A 731 -19.41 21.90 -19.90
C SER A 731 -20.31 22.00 -21.11
N THR A 732 -19.86 22.71 -22.14
CA THR A 732 -20.53 22.84 -23.44
C THR A 732 -19.72 22.18 -24.55
N PRO A 733 -20.34 21.85 -25.70
CA PRO A 733 -19.62 21.43 -26.89
C PRO A 733 -18.62 22.51 -27.32
N ASP A 734 -17.34 22.20 -27.17
CA ASP A 734 -16.24 23.13 -27.37
C ASP A 734 -15.11 22.47 -28.19
N SER A 735 -14.23 23.28 -28.76
CA SER A 735 -13.00 22.83 -29.40
C SER A 735 -11.88 23.84 -29.22
N THR A 736 -10.66 23.36 -29.02
CA THR A 736 -9.49 24.22 -28.84
C THR A 736 -8.36 23.81 -29.77
N VAL A 737 -7.56 24.79 -30.17
CA VAL A 737 -6.28 24.57 -30.85
C VAL A 737 -5.19 25.36 -30.14
N LEU A 738 -4.06 24.70 -29.89
CA LEU A 738 -2.83 25.31 -29.41
C LEU A 738 -1.83 25.35 -30.56
N LEU A 739 -1.30 26.53 -30.87
CA LEU A 739 -0.33 26.75 -31.93
C LEU A 739 0.52 27.98 -31.60
N ASP A 740 1.84 27.85 -31.67
CA ASP A 740 2.81 28.94 -31.47
C ASP A 740 2.61 29.75 -30.17
N GLY A 741 2.31 29.07 -29.05
CA GLY A 741 2.08 29.69 -27.74
C GLY A 741 0.68 30.30 -27.55
N TYR A 742 -0.11 30.39 -28.63
CA TYR A 742 -1.50 30.81 -28.58
C TYR A 742 -2.44 29.63 -28.41
N LYS A 743 -3.55 29.89 -27.72
CA LYS A 743 -4.69 28.98 -27.61
C LYS A 743 -5.94 29.69 -28.11
N LEU A 744 -6.61 29.08 -29.07
CA LEU A 744 -7.96 29.46 -29.47
C LEU A 744 -8.97 28.49 -28.88
N HIS A 745 -10.00 29.01 -28.22
CA HIS A 745 -11.16 28.28 -27.73
C HIS A 745 -12.40 28.67 -28.55
N TYR A 746 -13.05 27.68 -29.16
CA TYR A 746 -14.27 27.82 -29.94
C TYR A 746 -15.43 27.13 -29.25
N ARG A 747 -16.49 27.89 -28.93
CA ARG A 747 -17.74 27.36 -28.38
C ARG A 747 -18.74 27.13 -29.49
N TRP A 748 -19.17 25.88 -29.67
CA TRP A 748 -20.09 25.52 -30.76
C TRP A 748 -21.49 26.09 -30.55
N GLU A 749 -21.93 26.21 -29.30
CA GLU A 749 -23.22 26.78 -28.96
C GLU A 749 -23.34 28.24 -29.42
N THR A 750 -22.36 29.10 -29.15
CA THR A 750 -22.48 30.54 -29.47
C THR A 750 -21.66 30.98 -30.68
N ALA A 751 -20.90 30.07 -31.29
CA ALA A 751 -19.86 30.36 -32.28
C ALA A 751 -18.80 31.37 -31.79
N LYS A 752 -18.65 31.52 -30.47
CA LYS A 752 -17.70 32.45 -29.85
C LYS A 752 -16.28 31.92 -29.99
N LYS A 753 -15.38 32.81 -30.40
CA LYS A 753 -13.93 32.60 -30.48
C LYS A 753 -13.28 33.36 -29.34
N GLN A 754 -12.45 32.68 -28.56
CA GLN A 754 -11.67 33.28 -27.48
C GLN A 754 -10.20 32.95 -27.72
N LEU A 755 -9.32 33.95 -27.63
CA LEU A 755 -7.91 33.81 -27.95
C LEU A 755 -7.06 34.20 -26.74
N PHE A 756 -6.07 33.37 -26.41
CA PHE A 756 -5.18 33.58 -25.26
C PHE A 756 -3.72 33.33 -25.67
N HIS A 757 -2.79 34.12 -25.12
CA HIS A 757 -1.35 33.86 -25.24
C HIS A 757 -0.88 33.20 -23.93
N LEU A 758 -0.57 31.90 -23.95
CA LEU A 758 -0.41 31.11 -22.72
C LEU A 758 0.85 31.45 -21.91
N ASP A 759 1.90 31.97 -22.56
CA ASP A 759 3.11 32.41 -21.84
C ASP A 759 2.88 33.71 -21.03
N GLU A 760 1.88 34.52 -21.43
CA GLU A 760 1.56 35.79 -20.77
C GLU A 760 0.36 35.64 -19.82
N ASP A 761 -0.59 34.77 -20.18
CA ASP A 761 -1.85 34.56 -19.46
C ASP A 761 -2.21 33.08 -19.40
N LEU A 762 -1.42 32.35 -18.61
CA LEU A 762 -1.65 30.94 -18.31
C LEU A 762 -3.02 30.67 -17.64
N ALA A 763 -3.64 31.68 -17.05
CA ALA A 763 -4.94 31.60 -16.39
C ALA A 763 -6.12 31.87 -17.34
N GLU A 764 -5.88 32.13 -18.63
CA GLU A 764 -6.91 32.32 -19.66
C GLU A 764 -7.96 33.38 -19.25
N LYS A 765 -7.49 34.51 -18.68
CA LYS A 765 -8.30 35.60 -18.14
C LYS A 765 -8.59 36.69 -19.18
N THR A 766 -7.65 36.93 -20.09
CA THR A 766 -7.65 38.05 -21.03
C THR A 766 -7.92 37.53 -22.43
N ASP A 767 -9.19 37.63 -22.86
CA ASP A 767 -9.57 37.28 -24.22
C ASP A 767 -9.05 38.33 -25.23
N LEU A 768 -8.08 37.92 -26.03
CA LEU A 768 -7.43 38.71 -27.07
C LEU A 768 -8.21 38.74 -28.38
N ALA A 769 -9.27 37.93 -28.55
CA ALA A 769 -9.92 37.75 -29.86
C ALA A 769 -10.46 39.08 -30.44
N ARG A 770 -10.87 40.02 -29.59
CA ARG A 770 -11.33 41.36 -30.02
C ARG A 770 -10.19 42.28 -30.51
N TYR A 771 -8.98 42.08 -29.99
CA TYR A 771 -7.78 42.86 -30.30
C TYR A 771 -6.98 42.25 -31.46
N GLU A 772 -6.96 40.93 -31.55
CA GLU A 772 -6.22 40.15 -32.54
C GLU A 772 -7.16 39.33 -33.44
N GLN A 773 -8.18 39.98 -33.99
CA GLN A 773 -9.25 39.34 -34.76
C GLN A 773 -8.73 38.52 -35.96
N ALA A 774 -7.68 39.00 -36.62
CA ALA A 774 -7.08 38.30 -37.76
C ALA A 774 -6.50 36.94 -37.33
N LEU A 775 -5.74 36.91 -36.23
CA LEU A 775 -5.17 35.68 -35.69
C LEU A 775 -6.25 34.74 -35.17
N ALA A 776 -7.22 35.26 -34.42
CA ALA A 776 -8.34 34.45 -33.92
C ALA A 776 -9.13 33.79 -35.06
N ASN A 777 -9.35 34.50 -36.17
CA ASN A 777 -10.01 33.94 -37.34
C ASN A 777 -9.14 32.92 -38.09
N GLN A 778 -7.84 33.17 -38.21
CA GLN A 778 -6.89 32.24 -38.83
C GLN A 778 -6.81 30.92 -38.04
N MET A 779 -6.64 30.99 -36.71
CA MET A 779 -6.61 29.80 -35.87
C MET A 779 -7.95 29.05 -35.88
N ALA A 780 -9.08 29.76 -35.98
CA ALA A 780 -10.40 29.13 -36.06
C ALA A 780 -10.54 28.35 -37.37
N GLN A 781 -10.09 28.95 -38.48
CA GLN A 781 -10.07 28.29 -39.77
C GLN A 781 -9.16 27.04 -39.74
N GLY A 782 -7.94 27.16 -39.22
CA GLY A 782 -7.02 26.01 -39.09
C GLY A 782 -7.59 24.90 -38.21
N LEU A 783 -8.28 25.24 -37.11
CA LEU A 783 -9.01 24.29 -36.28
C LEU A 783 -10.08 23.55 -37.09
N PHE A 784 -10.91 24.25 -37.86
CA PHE A 784 -11.96 23.60 -38.67
C PHE A 784 -11.39 22.73 -39.79
N GLU A 785 -10.35 23.20 -40.48
CA GLU A 785 -9.65 22.42 -41.51
C GLU A 785 -9.02 21.15 -40.92
N HIS A 786 -8.46 21.24 -39.71
CA HIS A 786 -7.94 20.08 -38.99
C HIS A 786 -9.05 19.07 -38.68
N LEU A 787 -10.17 19.52 -38.09
CA LEU A 787 -11.30 18.67 -37.74
C LEU A 787 -11.91 18.00 -38.98
N GLU A 788 -12.02 18.72 -40.10
CA GLU A 788 -12.47 18.16 -41.37
C GLU A 788 -11.49 17.10 -41.90
N ALA A 789 -10.18 17.38 -41.87
CA ALA A 789 -9.14 16.48 -42.38
C ALA A 789 -9.05 15.14 -41.64
N ILE A 790 -9.44 15.10 -40.36
CA ILE A 790 -9.51 13.87 -39.55
C ILE A 790 -10.91 13.24 -39.54
N GLY A 791 -11.87 13.85 -40.23
CA GLY A 791 -13.26 13.41 -40.26
C GLY A 791 -13.93 13.45 -38.88
N ALA A 792 -13.60 14.44 -38.04
CA ALA A 792 -14.21 14.60 -36.72
C ALA A 792 -15.72 14.81 -36.83
N ARG A 793 -16.47 14.29 -35.87
CA ARG A 793 -17.94 14.46 -35.80
C ARG A 793 -18.26 15.68 -34.97
N LEU A 794 -19.02 16.61 -35.53
CA LEU A 794 -19.31 17.89 -34.90
C LEU A 794 -20.66 17.87 -34.16
N ALA A 795 -20.79 18.70 -33.14
CA ALA A 795 -22.10 19.04 -32.57
C ALA A 795 -22.88 19.91 -33.56
N THR A 796 -24.19 19.71 -33.65
CA THR A 796 -25.06 20.46 -34.59
C THR A 796 -26.15 21.21 -33.84
N PRO A 797 -26.60 22.39 -34.31
CA PRO A 797 -27.72 23.09 -33.69
C PRO A 797 -28.95 22.19 -33.55
N ASN A 798 -29.61 22.23 -32.40
CA ASN A 798 -30.83 21.47 -32.17
C ASN A 798 -32.05 22.23 -32.72
N PRO A 799 -32.69 21.79 -33.82
CA PRO A 799 -33.84 22.49 -34.40
C PRO A 799 -35.09 22.40 -33.51
N ALA A 800 -35.11 21.52 -32.51
CA ALA A 800 -36.19 21.41 -31.54
C ALA A 800 -35.96 22.30 -30.30
N TYR A 801 -34.81 22.96 -30.17
CA TYR A 801 -34.55 23.88 -29.08
C TYR A 801 -35.32 25.18 -29.31
N PRO A 802 -36.12 25.68 -28.35
CA PRO A 802 -36.93 26.87 -28.56
C PRO A 802 -36.06 28.11 -28.77
N ALA A 803 -36.36 28.89 -29.80
CA ALA A 803 -35.57 30.06 -30.18
C ALA A 803 -35.59 31.15 -29.09
N GLU A 804 -36.67 31.23 -28.33
CA GLU A 804 -36.82 32.13 -27.18
C GLU A 804 -35.89 31.81 -26.01
N CYS A 805 -35.40 30.56 -25.91
CA CYS A 805 -34.46 30.13 -24.88
C CYS A 805 -33.00 30.27 -25.34
N TRP A 806 -32.78 30.60 -26.61
CA TRP A 806 -31.45 30.82 -27.16
C TRP A 806 -30.87 32.16 -26.70
N ASN A 807 -29.78 32.11 -25.93
CA ASN A 807 -29.05 33.30 -25.52
C ASN A 807 -27.64 33.34 -26.16
N PRO A 808 -27.42 34.11 -27.24
CA PRO A 808 -26.11 34.22 -27.89
C PRO A 808 -25.09 34.98 -27.02
N ASN A 809 -25.56 35.73 -26.02
CA ASN A 809 -24.75 36.46 -25.05
C ASN A 809 -24.58 35.68 -23.74
N LYS A 810 -24.93 34.39 -23.70
CA LYS A 810 -24.69 33.53 -22.52
C LYS A 810 -23.21 33.63 -22.17
N GLY A 811 -22.93 34.26 -21.03
CA GLY A 811 -21.58 34.46 -20.54
C GLY A 811 -20.88 33.11 -20.34
N ASP A 812 -19.55 33.13 -20.30
CA ASP A 812 -18.84 31.95 -19.82
C ASP A 812 -19.34 31.69 -18.39
N TYR A 813 -19.71 30.45 -18.05
CA TYR A 813 -19.95 30.09 -16.65
C TYR A 813 -18.71 30.51 -15.84
N PRO A 814 -18.80 31.46 -14.90
CA PRO A 814 -17.63 31.94 -14.19
C PRO A 814 -17.12 30.78 -13.32
N PRO A 815 -15.92 30.24 -13.60
CA PRO A 815 -15.47 29.03 -12.92
C PRO A 815 -15.20 29.25 -11.43
N ASN A 816 -15.04 30.51 -11.00
CA ASN A 816 -14.44 30.85 -9.71
C ASN A 816 -15.44 31.28 -8.62
N ASP A 817 -16.74 31.44 -8.87
CA ASP A 817 -17.59 32.23 -7.94
C ASP A 817 -18.93 31.57 -7.51
N PHE A 818 -19.06 30.24 -7.56
CA PHE A 818 -20.41 29.63 -7.59
C PHE A 818 -20.79 28.57 -6.54
N MET A 819 -19.88 28.11 -5.67
CA MET A 819 -20.23 27.08 -4.68
C MET A 819 -20.86 27.68 -3.41
N GLY A 820 -22.11 28.13 -3.57
CA GLY A 820 -23.03 28.53 -2.49
C GLY A 820 -24.52 28.54 -2.90
N ARG A 821 -24.85 28.16 -4.14
CA ARG A 821 -26.24 28.12 -4.64
C ARG A 821 -26.67 26.68 -4.94
N ASP A 822 -27.89 26.36 -4.55
CA ASP A 822 -28.52 25.05 -4.74
C ASP A 822 -28.57 24.68 -6.24
N PRO A 823 -28.03 23.50 -6.65
CA PRO A 823 -28.10 23.00 -8.03
C PRO A 823 -29.53 22.90 -8.59
N SER A 824 -30.54 22.78 -7.72
CA SER A 824 -31.96 22.76 -8.13
C SER A 824 -32.44 24.08 -8.74
N ILE A 825 -31.67 25.16 -8.60
CA ILE A 825 -31.99 26.49 -9.11
C ILE A 825 -31.56 26.66 -10.57
N TYR A 826 -30.54 25.93 -11.03
CA TYR A 826 -30.08 25.94 -12.43
C TYR A 826 -30.58 24.72 -13.20
N ASP A 827 -31.90 24.64 -13.36
CA ASP A 827 -32.50 23.84 -14.40
C ASP A 827 -32.22 24.55 -15.74
N LEU A 828 -31.40 23.97 -16.62
CA LEU A 828 -31.16 24.52 -17.96
C LEU A 828 -32.45 24.61 -18.81
N ASN A 829 -33.53 23.92 -18.41
CA ASN A 829 -34.86 24.12 -19.01
C ASN A 829 -35.56 25.39 -18.49
N ARG A 830 -35.09 26.03 -17.41
CA ARG A 830 -35.63 27.31 -16.92
C ARG A 830 -35.16 28.53 -17.69
N ASP A 831 -34.17 28.42 -18.59
CA ASP A 831 -33.87 29.49 -19.56
C ASP A 831 -35.12 29.80 -20.44
N CYS A 832 -36.13 28.91 -20.46
CA CYS A 832 -37.42 29.11 -21.12
C CYS A 832 -38.52 29.75 -20.24
N VAL A 833 -38.28 30.00 -18.95
CA VAL A 833 -39.23 30.64 -18.04
C VAL A 833 -38.65 31.97 -17.59
N VAL A 834 -39.14 33.07 -18.17
CA VAL A 834 -38.91 34.41 -17.63
C VAL A 834 -39.59 34.47 -16.26
N ASP A 835 -38.86 34.15 -15.20
CA ASP A 835 -39.32 34.39 -13.84
C ASP A 835 -39.15 35.89 -13.53
N ILE A 836 -40.27 36.57 -13.32
CA ILE A 836 -40.34 38.00 -13.01
C ILE A 836 -39.55 38.33 -11.72
N SER A 837 -39.24 37.33 -10.89
CA SER A 837 -38.41 37.51 -9.69
C SER A 837 -36.93 37.81 -9.99
N ASP A 838 -36.36 37.30 -11.09
CA ASP A 838 -34.98 37.63 -11.49
C ASP A 838 -34.86 39.05 -12.04
N LEU A 839 -35.94 39.59 -12.65
CA LEU A 839 -36.00 41.00 -13.04
C LEU A 839 -35.92 41.93 -11.82
N ALA A 840 -36.48 41.52 -10.67
CA ALA A 840 -36.43 42.29 -9.43
C ALA A 840 -35.03 42.26 -8.78
N ILE A 841 -34.29 41.16 -8.92
CA ILE A 841 -32.90 41.06 -8.45
C ILE A 841 -31.99 41.94 -9.33
N TRP A 842 -32.18 41.92 -10.64
CA TRP A 842 -31.38 42.74 -11.55
C TRP A 842 -31.66 44.24 -11.38
N VAL A 843 -32.93 44.62 -11.22
CA VAL A 843 -33.34 46.02 -10.93
C VAL A 843 -32.85 46.47 -9.55
N SER A 844 -32.81 45.59 -8.54
CA SER A 844 -32.29 45.95 -7.21
C SER A 844 -30.76 46.10 -7.16
N GLN A 845 -30.02 45.35 -7.98
CA GLN A 845 -28.57 45.53 -8.14
C GLN A 845 -28.24 46.80 -8.94
N TRP A 846 -29.00 47.09 -9.99
CA TRP A 846 -28.86 48.33 -10.77
C TRP A 846 -29.19 49.59 -9.94
N LEU A 847 -30.19 49.54 -9.05
CA LEU A 847 -30.56 50.64 -8.15
C LEU A 847 -29.60 50.84 -6.96
N MET A 848 -28.68 49.90 -6.69
CA MET A 848 -27.67 50.05 -5.63
C MET A 848 -26.37 50.71 -6.12
N GLU A 849 -26.13 50.76 -7.44
CA GLU A 849 -24.89 51.32 -8.01
C GLU A 849 -25.02 52.78 -8.45
N GLU A 850 -26.23 53.30 -8.67
CA GLU A 850 -26.44 54.73 -8.96
C GLU A 850 -27.33 55.41 -7.92
N SER A 851 -26.80 56.46 -7.28
CA SER A 851 -27.55 57.28 -6.33
C SER A 851 -28.54 58.19 -7.08
N ILE A 852 -29.79 57.74 -7.22
CA ILE A 852 -30.87 58.56 -7.79
C ILE A 852 -31.25 59.67 -6.80
N HIS A 853 -30.96 60.92 -7.19
CA HIS A 853 -31.50 62.11 -6.55
C HIS A 853 -32.85 62.44 -7.17
N VAL A 854 -33.96 62.21 -6.46
CA VAL A 854 -35.30 62.61 -6.92
C VAL A 854 -35.56 64.07 -6.48
N PRO A 855 -35.71 65.04 -7.40
CA PRO A 855 -36.01 66.41 -7.03
C PRO A 855 -37.49 66.56 -6.70
N ASN A 856 -37.78 67.08 -5.51
CA ASN A 856 -39.07 67.63 -5.05
C ASN A 856 -40.27 66.67 -4.95
N GLY A 857 -40.52 66.18 -3.73
CA GLY A 857 -41.82 65.66 -3.33
C GLY A 857 -41.72 64.77 -2.10
N SER A 858 -42.32 65.18 -0.98
CA SER A 858 -42.28 64.46 0.29
C SER A 858 -42.98 63.10 0.19
N GLY A 859 -42.20 62.02 0.07
CA GLY A 859 -42.67 60.64 0.26
C GLY A 859 -41.57 59.63 -0.06
N THR A 860 -41.14 58.83 0.92
CA THR A 860 -40.31 57.64 0.70
C THR A 860 -41.18 56.54 0.09
N MET A 861 -40.84 56.09 -1.13
CA MET A 861 -41.47 54.95 -1.80
C MET A 861 -40.85 53.65 -1.25
N THR A 862 -41.68 52.71 -0.83
CA THR A 862 -41.24 51.40 -0.32
C THR A 862 -41.17 50.36 -1.44
N LEU A 863 -40.44 49.27 -1.22
CA LEU A 863 -40.32 48.14 -2.17
C LEU A 863 -41.69 47.56 -2.59
N ASN A 864 -42.69 47.66 -1.69
CA ASN A 864 -44.06 47.22 -1.96
C ASN A 864 -44.82 48.18 -2.88
N ASP A 865 -44.59 49.48 -2.78
CA ASP A 865 -45.23 50.48 -3.65
C ASP A 865 -44.76 50.31 -5.11
N PHE A 866 -43.48 49.96 -5.30
CA PHE A 866 -42.91 49.66 -6.61
C PHE A 866 -43.45 48.34 -7.19
N ALA A 867 -43.62 47.32 -6.35
CA ALA A 867 -44.17 46.03 -6.75
C ALA A 867 -45.66 46.10 -7.16
N GLU A 868 -46.44 47.00 -6.55
CA GLU A 868 -47.82 47.28 -7.00
C GLU A 868 -47.84 48.04 -8.33
N MET A 869 -46.94 49.02 -8.51
CA MET A 869 -46.83 49.78 -9.75
C MET A 869 -46.42 48.89 -10.95
N ALA A 870 -45.55 47.90 -10.72
CA ALA A 870 -45.12 46.93 -11.72
C ALA A 870 -46.22 45.93 -12.11
N ARG A 871 -47.20 45.65 -11.23
CA ARG A 871 -48.36 44.79 -11.57
C ARG A 871 -49.36 45.45 -12.51
N ASP A 872 -49.46 46.78 -12.48
CA ASP A 872 -50.39 47.54 -13.32
C ASP A 872 -49.86 47.76 -14.76
N TRP A 873 -48.60 47.46 -15.04
CA TRP A 873 -48.01 47.44 -16.38
C TRP A 873 -48.37 46.16 -17.15
N LYS A 874 -49.67 45.88 -17.29
CA LYS A 874 -50.18 44.91 -18.27
C LYS A 874 -50.62 45.62 -19.54
N GLY A 875 -49.65 45.88 -20.41
CA GLY A 875 -49.94 46.20 -21.81
C GLY A 875 -48.92 47.12 -22.44
N CYS A 876 -47.95 46.53 -23.14
CA CYS A 876 -47.49 46.96 -24.47
C CYS A 876 -46.36 46.03 -24.92
N TRP A 877 -46.62 45.20 -25.93
CA TRP A 877 -45.61 44.62 -26.81
C TRP A 877 -45.78 45.28 -28.16
N TRP A 878 -44.77 46.00 -28.67
CA TRP A 878 -44.28 45.98 -30.07
C TRP A 878 -43.32 47.13 -30.42
N LEU A 879 -42.34 46.78 -31.26
CA LEU A 879 -41.58 47.59 -32.26
C LEU A 879 -40.22 48.23 -31.88
N PRO A 880 -39.33 48.41 -32.88
CA PRO A 880 -37.94 47.95 -32.84
C PRO A 880 -36.94 49.11 -32.99
N SER A 881 -35.66 48.76 -32.81
CA SER A 881 -34.48 49.47 -33.33
C SER A 881 -34.25 50.93 -32.90
N ALA A 882 -33.07 51.14 -32.32
CA ALA A 882 -32.29 52.37 -32.23
C ALA A 882 -32.81 53.49 -31.31
N LEU A 883 -31.98 53.83 -30.30
CA LEU A 883 -31.49 55.17 -29.92
C LEU A 883 -31.01 55.08 -28.45
N HIS A 884 -29.69 55.08 -28.25
CA HIS A 884 -28.88 56.18 -27.69
C HIS A 884 -29.01 56.33 -26.17
N CYS A 885 -27.85 56.21 -25.53
CA CYS A 885 -27.54 56.52 -24.14
C CYS A 885 -28.08 57.88 -23.70
N ASP A 886 -28.54 57.96 -22.45
CA ASP A 886 -27.89 58.76 -21.42
C ASP A 886 -27.94 57.98 -20.10
#